data_AF-A0A1M5HQQ3-F1
#
_entry.id   AF-A0A1M5HQQ3-F1
#
_cell.length_a   1.000
_cell.length_b   1.000
_cell.length_c   1.000
_cell.angle_alpha   90.00
_cell.angle_beta   90.00
_cell.angle_gamma   90.00
#
_symmetry.space_group_name_H-M   'P 1'
#
loop_
_entity.id
_entity.type
_entity.pdbx_description
1 polymer ?
#
loop_
_entity_poly.entity_id
_entity_poly.type
_entity_poly.pdbx_seq_one_letter_code
_entity_poly.pdbx_strand_id
1 'polypeptide(L)'
;MELLTKGMKDRFVDFDADNKNIHYLLVNKKYRWSDPEERVRAQIYLQLILEYKYPAHRIDVEVTVPRRTPSDLADIVVFEDDAKLKPLIVVECKKSTVSEAEFVQAIEQGFGNAVSLGANWVWVTTGLKNKYWQVLRDAPLERTANLEATIPRFGQAETSIGKYYYGGVDERGNPAFDLQKVEQDELTRIFGQAHQALWAGGKRNPSEAFDELDKLIFCKLWDEKEHRAEGEPYDVQEFKKEDPEILLKRIKAIYEKGRLKDANVFNEPIRLSAQEVKTVVGYFAGINLGDTDLDSKGRAFEKFIGSYFRGDFGQYFTPREVVEFVVRVLPITRDSCVLDTSCGSGGFLLYALDKVRREATRLYPNWRTNTKQYEKWRPYWHNFAEKRLFGIEISESIARTAKMNMIIHDDGHTNVVSADGLLPADWREPQPGESEEQKKEREAWNAGTLQARTKNFNFQYDRFDFIITNPPFGSSIRLTEQAYLKTYDFGIKSVNWIDARYKKSFAIGPRDSQSTEVLFIEQCYRYLKPGGILAMVVPDGILTNSSTQDIRDWIEEHYRIIAVISLPQDAFKANDAGVKSSVLFLQKWSPEKTATIRAIKAKLQERLWQVPQHGPEIIALEKEKAAVLKGRTGFDYKSINWESEDNLKALQDLSPTDVARVIGLIEHTENDSPPLLSVKDLKVVERTEEFKQWKIDTTSAYNERITDARETLQDAYQAAVAADLMDYPIFMAITEQIGYDAVGRKIEVNELEQVGEELERFIAEQMAKRDHFFA
;
A
#
# COMPACT_ATOMS: atom_id res chain seq x y z
N MET A 1 -30.63 9.99 7.76
CA MET A 1 -30.99 10.45 9.13
C MET A 1 -31.90 11.69 9.13
N GLU A 2 -31.76 12.60 8.16
CA GLU A 2 -32.57 13.82 8.09
C GLU A 2 -34.07 13.56 7.89
N LEU A 3 -34.45 12.66 6.97
CA LEU A 3 -35.85 12.31 6.73
C LEU A 3 -36.55 11.74 7.97
N LEU A 4 -35.90 10.83 8.70
CA LEU A 4 -36.47 10.23 9.92
C LEU A 4 -36.70 11.28 11.00
N THR A 5 -35.72 12.15 11.22
CA THR A 5 -35.82 13.26 12.19
C THR A 5 -36.98 14.20 11.83
N LYS A 6 -37.09 14.57 10.55
CA LYS A 6 -38.19 15.40 10.05
C LYS A 6 -39.53 14.68 10.15
N GLY A 7 -39.58 13.40 9.82
CA GLY A 7 -40.76 12.56 9.94
C GLY A 7 -41.29 12.45 11.36
N MET A 8 -40.40 12.38 12.36
CA MET A 8 -40.77 12.42 13.78
C MET A 8 -41.29 13.79 14.20
N LYS A 9 -40.60 14.87 13.78
CA LYS A 9 -41.03 16.24 14.07
C LYS A 9 -42.41 16.55 13.49
N ASP A 10 -42.66 16.12 12.25
CA ASP A 10 -43.92 16.33 11.54
C ASP A 10 -44.99 15.29 11.90
N ARG A 11 -44.69 14.39 12.85
CA ARG A 11 -45.58 13.35 13.39
C ARG A 11 -46.13 12.37 12.33
N PHE A 12 -45.30 12.00 11.36
CA PHE A 12 -45.58 10.89 10.45
C PHE A 12 -45.18 9.54 11.03
N VAL A 13 -44.07 9.51 11.77
CA VAL A 13 -43.56 8.32 12.47
C VAL A 13 -43.12 8.70 13.88
N ASP A 14 -43.03 7.73 14.79
CA ASP A 14 -42.43 7.90 16.12
C ASP A 14 -41.80 6.59 16.60
N PHE A 15 -40.97 6.63 17.64
CA PHE A 15 -40.44 5.44 18.29
C PHE A 15 -41.16 5.16 19.61
N ASP A 16 -41.24 3.88 19.99
CA ASP A 16 -41.64 3.55 21.36
C ASP A 16 -40.56 3.94 22.37
N ALA A 17 -40.93 3.97 23.66
CA ALA A 17 -40.05 4.46 24.74
C ALA A 17 -38.68 3.76 24.80
N ASP A 18 -38.60 2.52 24.31
CA ASP A 18 -37.38 1.69 24.29
C ASP A 18 -36.62 1.76 22.95
N ASN A 19 -37.10 2.53 21.96
CA ASN A 19 -36.60 2.57 20.57
C ASN A 19 -36.52 1.19 19.88
N LYS A 20 -37.32 0.22 20.30
CA LYS A 20 -37.35 -1.14 19.72
C LYS A 20 -38.18 -1.19 18.45
N ASN A 21 -39.18 -0.34 18.36
CA ASN A 21 -40.14 -0.35 17.27
C ASN A 21 -40.42 1.06 16.77
N ILE A 22 -40.61 1.17 15.47
CA ILE A 22 -41.12 2.36 14.81
C ILE A 22 -42.64 2.26 14.66
N HIS A 23 -43.35 3.36 14.90
CA HIS A 23 -44.79 3.49 14.81
C HIS A 23 -45.13 4.48 13.69
N TYR A 24 -45.89 4.03 12.70
CA TYR A 24 -46.41 4.86 11.62
C TYR A 24 -47.74 5.46 12.06
N LEU A 25 -47.72 6.73 12.47
CA LEU A 25 -48.79 7.34 13.26
C LEU A 25 -50.13 7.44 12.49
N LEU A 26 -50.08 7.72 11.19
CA LEU A 26 -51.28 7.93 10.37
C LEU A 26 -51.96 6.64 9.89
N VAL A 27 -51.20 5.56 9.77
CA VAL A 27 -51.72 4.23 9.39
C VAL A 27 -51.89 3.31 10.60
N ASN A 28 -51.46 3.77 11.77
CA ASN A 28 -51.52 3.09 13.07
C ASN A 28 -50.93 1.66 13.04
N LYS A 29 -49.73 1.52 12.47
CA LYS A 29 -49.01 0.24 12.36
C LYS A 29 -47.62 0.34 12.99
N LYS A 30 -47.17 -0.72 13.64
CA LYS A 30 -45.94 -0.77 14.45
C LYS A 30 -45.07 -1.95 14.03
N TYR A 31 -43.78 -1.70 13.82
CA TYR A 31 -42.83 -2.70 13.34
C TYR A 31 -41.48 -2.61 14.05
N ARG A 32 -40.73 -3.72 14.03
CA ARG A 32 -39.48 -3.85 14.77
C ARG A 32 -38.33 -3.15 14.04
N TRP A 33 -37.70 -2.17 14.67
CA TRP A 33 -36.63 -1.36 14.06
C TRP A 33 -35.30 -2.10 13.87
N SER A 34 -35.12 -3.23 14.56
CA SER A 34 -33.97 -4.10 14.35
C SER A 34 -34.02 -4.83 13.00
N ASP A 35 -35.19 -4.90 12.36
CA ASP A 35 -35.31 -5.43 11.00
C ASP A 35 -34.68 -4.45 10.00
N PRO A 36 -33.64 -4.85 9.25
CA PRO A 36 -33.01 -4.00 8.27
C PRO A 36 -33.94 -3.56 7.13
N GLU A 37 -34.93 -4.37 6.77
CA GLU A 37 -35.90 -4.05 5.71
C GLU A 37 -36.89 -2.97 6.18
N GLU A 38 -37.29 -3.02 7.45
CA GLU A 38 -38.13 -2.00 8.08
C GLU A 38 -37.48 -0.61 8.05
N ARG A 39 -36.16 -0.54 8.19
CA ARG A 39 -35.42 0.74 8.10
C ARG A 39 -35.53 1.36 6.71
N VAL A 40 -35.44 0.52 5.68
CA VAL A 40 -35.63 0.94 4.28
C VAL A 40 -37.07 1.39 4.08
N ARG A 41 -38.05 0.58 4.49
CA ARG A 41 -39.47 0.92 4.37
C ARG A 41 -39.82 2.26 5.03
N ALA A 42 -39.34 2.51 6.24
CA ALA A 42 -39.57 3.77 6.94
C ALA A 42 -38.96 4.97 6.20
N GLN A 43 -37.76 4.82 5.67
CA GLN A 43 -37.11 5.84 4.86
C GLN A 43 -37.93 6.15 3.60
N ILE A 44 -38.41 5.13 2.89
CA ILE A 44 -39.18 5.30 1.64
C ILE A 44 -40.58 5.86 1.90
N TYR A 45 -41.25 5.43 2.98
CA TYR A 45 -42.51 6.01 3.43
C TYR A 45 -42.39 7.53 3.63
N LEU A 46 -41.35 7.96 4.34
CA LEU A 46 -41.08 9.37 4.55
C LEU A 46 -40.65 10.08 3.26
N GLN A 47 -39.93 9.41 2.37
CA GLN A 47 -39.55 9.96 1.07
C GLN A 47 -40.77 10.27 0.20
N LEU A 48 -41.74 9.37 0.14
CA LEU A 48 -43.00 9.56 -0.60
C LEU A 48 -43.77 10.81 -0.12
N ILE A 49 -43.77 11.05 1.20
CA ILE A 49 -44.46 12.19 1.82
C ILE A 49 -43.68 13.48 1.66
N LEU A 50 -42.42 13.48 2.12
CA LEU A 50 -41.64 14.70 2.32
C LEU A 50 -41.00 15.17 1.03
N GLU A 51 -40.61 14.26 0.14
CA GLU A 51 -39.94 14.58 -1.12
C GLU A 51 -40.93 14.51 -2.28
N TYR A 52 -41.59 13.37 -2.52
CA TYR A 52 -42.55 13.22 -3.63
C TYR A 52 -43.90 13.91 -3.39
N LYS A 53 -44.13 14.45 -2.18
CA LYS A 53 -45.30 15.26 -1.79
C LYS A 53 -46.64 14.52 -1.82
N TYR A 54 -46.64 13.19 -1.75
CA TYR A 54 -47.88 12.44 -1.61
C TYR A 54 -48.52 12.69 -0.25
N PRO A 55 -49.85 12.92 -0.18
CA PRO A 55 -50.54 13.07 1.09
C PRO A 55 -50.38 11.81 1.95
N ALA A 56 -49.92 11.98 3.18
CA ALA A 56 -49.55 10.85 4.04
C ALA A 56 -50.74 9.92 4.38
N HIS A 57 -51.97 10.45 4.39
CA HIS A 57 -53.19 9.64 4.58
C HIS A 57 -53.55 8.78 3.35
N ARG A 58 -52.96 9.04 2.18
CA ARG A 58 -53.07 8.21 0.96
C ARG A 58 -51.96 7.19 0.81
N ILE A 59 -51.16 6.96 1.86
CA ILE A 59 -50.11 5.96 1.85
C ILE A 59 -50.42 4.94 2.94
N ASP A 60 -50.27 3.66 2.63
CA ASP A 60 -50.41 2.57 3.58
C ASP A 60 -49.23 1.61 3.46
N VAL A 61 -48.94 0.88 4.54
CA VAL A 61 -47.82 -0.07 4.62
C VAL A 61 -48.35 -1.48 4.87
N GLU A 62 -47.71 -2.54 4.37
CA GLU A 62 -48.17 -3.94 4.54
C GLU A 62 -49.64 -4.12 4.10
N VAL A 63 -49.92 -3.82 2.83
CA VAL A 63 -51.26 -3.86 2.23
C VAL A 63 -51.55 -5.24 1.66
N THR A 64 -52.68 -5.83 2.03
CA THR A 64 -53.08 -7.16 1.56
C THR A 64 -53.34 -7.20 0.05
N VAL A 65 -52.68 -8.13 -0.63
CA VAL A 65 -52.79 -8.38 -2.07
C VAL A 65 -53.84 -9.49 -2.32
N PRO A 66 -54.86 -9.27 -3.16
CA PRO A 66 -55.98 -10.19 -3.35
C PRO A 66 -55.63 -11.34 -4.33
N ARG A 67 -54.63 -12.18 -4.00
CA ARG A 67 -54.20 -13.27 -4.90
C ARG A 67 -53.88 -14.63 -4.27
N ARG A 68 -53.56 -14.72 -2.96
CA ARG A 68 -53.28 -16.00 -2.28
C ARG A 68 -53.63 -15.99 -0.79
N THR A 69 -53.80 -17.19 -0.21
CA THR A 69 -53.96 -17.41 1.24
C THR A 69 -52.88 -18.39 1.74
N PRO A 70 -52.14 -18.11 2.84
CA PRO A 70 -52.20 -16.89 3.65
C PRO A 70 -51.76 -15.66 2.86
N SER A 71 -52.37 -14.52 3.20
CA SER A 71 -52.33 -13.25 2.46
C SER A 71 -50.92 -12.77 2.15
N ASP A 72 -50.65 -12.46 0.88
CA ASP A 72 -49.47 -11.68 0.48
C ASP A 72 -49.66 -10.21 0.87
N LEU A 73 -48.57 -9.56 1.28
CA LEU A 73 -48.56 -8.15 1.65
C LEU A 73 -47.62 -7.39 0.70
N ALA A 74 -48.05 -6.23 0.24
CA ALA A 74 -47.20 -5.26 -0.43
C ALA A 74 -46.65 -4.26 0.59
N ASP A 75 -45.37 -3.97 0.55
CA ASP A 75 -44.69 -3.18 1.59
C ASP A 75 -45.26 -1.79 1.76
N ILE A 76 -45.42 -1.04 0.66
CA ILE A 76 -46.05 0.28 0.66
C ILE A 76 -46.96 0.40 -0.56
N VAL A 77 -48.16 0.94 -0.37
CA VAL A 77 -49.06 1.31 -1.46
C VAL A 77 -49.46 2.77 -1.31
N VAL A 78 -49.27 3.53 -2.39
CA VAL A 78 -49.76 4.90 -2.53
C VAL A 78 -51.07 4.86 -3.31
N PHE A 79 -52.07 5.59 -2.87
CA PHE A 79 -53.41 5.64 -3.47
C PHE A 79 -53.65 6.98 -4.17
N GLU A 80 -54.42 6.94 -5.25
CA GLU A 80 -54.84 8.15 -5.97
C GLU A 80 -55.92 8.92 -5.19
N ASP A 81 -56.76 8.21 -4.42
CA ASP A 81 -57.93 8.74 -3.73
C ASP A 81 -57.83 8.62 -2.20
N ASP A 82 -58.60 9.46 -1.49
CA ASP A 82 -58.62 9.48 -0.01
C ASP A 82 -59.28 8.23 0.59
N ALA A 83 -60.15 7.54 -0.16
CA ALA A 83 -60.81 6.31 0.29
C ALA A 83 -59.92 5.06 0.14
N LYS A 84 -58.71 5.22 -0.40
CA LYS A 84 -57.74 4.14 -0.63
C LYS A 84 -58.31 2.99 -1.49
N LEU A 85 -59.11 3.32 -2.50
CA LEU A 85 -59.71 2.34 -3.41
C LEU A 85 -58.96 2.19 -4.73
N LYS A 86 -58.11 3.15 -5.09
CA LYS A 86 -57.34 3.18 -6.33
C LYS A 86 -55.84 3.20 -6.04
N PRO A 87 -55.20 2.02 -5.94
CA PRO A 87 -53.74 1.92 -5.86
C PRO A 87 -53.09 2.63 -7.06
N LEU A 88 -52.08 3.45 -6.79
CA LEU A 88 -51.33 4.22 -7.77
C LEU A 88 -49.89 3.70 -7.91
N ILE A 89 -49.18 3.56 -6.79
CA ILE A 89 -47.80 3.06 -6.74
C ILE A 89 -47.74 1.90 -5.76
N VAL A 90 -47.06 0.82 -6.15
CA VAL A 90 -46.60 -0.22 -5.24
C VAL A 90 -45.10 -0.06 -5.05
N VAL A 91 -44.67 -0.04 -3.79
CA VAL A 91 -43.25 -0.11 -3.44
C VAL A 91 -42.95 -1.48 -2.84
N GLU A 92 -41.89 -2.11 -3.32
CA GLU A 92 -41.30 -3.33 -2.76
C GLU A 92 -39.95 -2.96 -2.14
N CYS A 93 -39.81 -3.20 -0.84
CA CYS A 93 -38.61 -2.90 -0.08
C CYS A 93 -37.80 -4.18 0.14
N LYS A 94 -36.47 -4.04 0.15
CA LYS A 94 -35.54 -5.07 0.62
C LYS A 94 -34.49 -4.46 1.52
N LYS A 95 -33.92 -5.25 2.40
CA LYS A 95 -32.70 -4.83 3.13
C LYS A 95 -31.59 -4.42 2.16
N SER A 96 -30.78 -3.46 2.57
CA SER A 96 -29.71 -2.86 1.75
C SER A 96 -28.56 -3.78 1.31
N THR A 97 -28.49 -5.00 1.85
CA THR A 97 -27.38 -5.94 1.64
C THR A 97 -27.83 -7.17 0.85
N VAL A 98 -28.99 -7.12 0.18
CA VAL A 98 -29.44 -8.21 -0.68
C VAL A 98 -28.55 -8.35 -1.91
N SER A 99 -28.41 -9.58 -2.38
CA SER A 99 -27.72 -9.87 -3.64
C SER A 99 -28.51 -9.36 -4.86
N GLU A 100 -27.83 -9.24 -5.99
CA GLU A 100 -28.49 -8.90 -7.26
C GLU A 100 -29.59 -9.91 -7.65
N ALA A 101 -29.41 -11.20 -7.34
CA ALA A 101 -30.42 -12.22 -7.61
C ALA A 101 -31.69 -12.01 -6.76
N GLU A 102 -31.54 -11.71 -5.47
CA GLU A 102 -32.64 -11.36 -4.57
C GLU A 102 -33.33 -10.06 -5.00
N PHE A 103 -32.56 -9.06 -5.47
CA PHE A 103 -33.13 -7.82 -5.99
C PHE A 103 -33.98 -8.07 -7.24
N VAL A 104 -33.52 -8.92 -8.17
CA VAL A 104 -34.31 -9.33 -9.35
C VAL A 104 -35.59 -10.06 -8.94
N GLN A 105 -35.55 -10.91 -7.92
CA GLN A 105 -36.76 -11.54 -7.39
C GLN A 105 -37.74 -10.51 -6.81
N ALA A 106 -37.25 -9.47 -6.13
CA ALA A 106 -38.07 -8.39 -5.62
C ALA A 106 -38.76 -7.59 -6.75
N ILE A 107 -38.11 -7.45 -7.91
CA ILE A 107 -38.75 -6.84 -9.10
C ILE A 107 -40.00 -7.61 -9.49
N GLU A 108 -39.90 -8.94 -9.63
CA GLU A 108 -41.05 -9.76 -10.02
C GLU A 108 -42.14 -9.80 -8.93
N GLN A 109 -41.76 -9.74 -7.66
CA GLN A 109 -42.71 -9.60 -6.55
C GLN A 109 -43.47 -8.27 -6.63
N GLY A 110 -42.76 -7.15 -6.83
CA GLY A 110 -43.34 -5.81 -6.98
C GLY A 110 -44.30 -5.72 -8.16
N PHE A 111 -43.93 -6.27 -9.33
CA PHE A 111 -44.83 -6.34 -10.49
C PHE A 111 -46.05 -7.21 -10.22
N GLY A 112 -45.87 -8.38 -9.62
CA GLY A 112 -47.00 -9.24 -9.25
C GLY A 112 -47.97 -8.53 -8.32
N ASN A 113 -47.45 -7.77 -7.34
CA ASN A 113 -48.24 -7.00 -6.37
C ASN A 113 -49.00 -5.88 -7.08
N ALA A 114 -48.32 -5.10 -7.93
CA ALA A 114 -48.93 -4.01 -8.68
C ALA A 114 -50.02 -4.48 -9.64
N VAL A 115 -49.80 -5.58 -10.37
CA VAL A 115 -50.81 -6.12 -11.29
C VAL A 115 -52.04 -6.60 -10.52
N SER A 116 -51.85 -7.28 -9.38
CA SER A 116 -52.97 -7.74 -8.55
C SER A 116 -53.76 -6.61 -7.88
N LEU A 117 -53.09 -5.51 -7.54
CA LEU A 117 -53.71 -4.31 -6.95
C LEU A 117 -54.23 -3.31 -8.00
N GLY A 118 -53.85 -3.48 -9.27
CA GLY A 118 -54.20 -2.55 -10.34
C GLY A 118 -53.43 -1.22 -10.31
N ALA A 119 -52.26 -1.19 -9.67
CA ALA A 119 -51.41 -0.01 -9.58
C ALA A 119 -50.72 0.33 -10.91
N ASN A 120 -50.46 1.62 -11.14
CA ASN A 120 -49.89 2.13 -12.38
C ASN A 120 -48.35 2.17 -12.36
N TRP A 121 -47.74 2.11 -11.17
CA TRP A 121 -46.30 2.27 -10.99
C TRP A 121 -45.74 1.25 -9.99
N VAL A 122 -44.53 0.80 -10.26
CA VAL A 122 -43.75 -0.07 -9.35
C VAL A 122 -42.45 0.63 -9.00
N TRP A 123 -42.11 0.63 -7.71
CA TRP A 123 -40.80 1.03 -7.19
C TRP A 123 -40.21 -0.13 -6.40
N VAL A 124 -39.06 -0.66 -6.83
CA VAL A 124 -38.31 -1.66 -6.06
C VAL A 124 -37.04 -1.03 -5.52
N THR A 125 -36.76 -1.19 -4.22
CA THR A 125 -35.68 -0.48 -3.55
C THR A 125 -35.00 -1.24 -2.41
N THR A 126 -33.69 -1.03 -2.28
CA THR A 126 -32.89 -1.44 -1.13
C THR A 126 -32.49 -0.27 -0.22
N GLY A 127 -33.03 0.92 -0.49
CA GLY A 127 -32.56 2.20 0.04
C GLY A 127 -31.32 2.73 -0.70
N LEU A 128 -30.37 1.85 -1.06
CA LEU A 128 -29.17 2.21 -1.82
C LEU A 128 -29.40 2.17 -3.34
N LYS A 129 -30.12 1.15 -3.81
CA LYS A 129 -30.43 0.93 -5.23
C LYS A 129 -31.93 1.06 -5.43
N ASN A 130 -32.33 1.78 -6.47
CA ASN A 130 -33.73 2.07 -6.79
C ASN A 130 -34.02 1.76 -8.25
N LYS A 131 -35.17 1.16 -8.53
CA LYS A 131 -35.69 1.01 -9.89
C LYS A 131 -37.18 1.30 -9.95
N TYR A 132 -37.61 1.88 -11.07
CA TYR A 132 -38.96 2.39 -11.27
C TYR A 132 -39.51 1.91 -12.60
N TRP A 133 -40.80 1.56 -12.61
CA TRP A 133 -41.50 1.18 -13.84
C TRP A 133 -42.91 1.74 -13.88
N GLN A 134 -43.35 2.04 -15.10
CA GLN A 134 -44.77 2.19 -15.41
C GLN A 134 -45.35 0.80 -15.72
N VAL A 135 -46.46 0.44 -15.09
CA VAL A 135 -47.12 -0.86 -15.32
C VAL A 135 -48.02 -0.74 -16.54
N LEU A 136 -47.62 -1.37 -17.64
CA LEU A 136 -48.44 -1.48 -18.85
C LEU A 136 -49.37 -2.69 -18.74
N ARG A 137 -50.69 -2.46 -18.84
CA ARG A 137 -51.71 -3.51 -18.69
C ARG A 137 -51.77 -4.44 -19.90
N ASP A 138 -51.45 -3.91 -21.07
CA ASP A 138 -51.39 -4.59 -22.36
C ASP A 138 -50.06 -5.32 -22.60
N ALA A 139 -48.99 -4.90 -21.91
CA ALA A 139 -47.67 -5.52 -21.96
C ALA A 139 -47.08 -5.73 -20.55
N PRO A 140 -47.70 -6.58 -19.70
CA PRO A 140 -47.31 -6.72 -18.29
C PRO A 140 -45.96 -7.43 -18.07
N LEU A 141 -45.40 -8.08 -19.10
CA LEU A 141 -44.07 -8.70 -19.08
C LEU A 141 -42.97 -7.79 -19.63
N GLU A 142 -43.31 -6.64 -20.20
CA GLU A 142 -42.33 -5.68 -20.68
C GLU A 142 -41.62 -5.02 -19.48
N ARG A 143 -40.30 -4.91 -19.56
CA ARG A 143 -39.44 -4.40 -18.46
C ARG A 143 -38.51 -3.30 -18.92
N THR A 144 -38.21 -3.23 -20.22
CA THR A 144 -37.32 -2.24 -20.83
C THR A 144 -38.12 -1.02 -21.27
N ALA A 145 -39.19 -1.21 -22.05
CA ALA A 145 -40.04 -0.09 -22.50
C ALA A 145 -40.88 0.52 -21.37
N ASN A 146 -40.97 -0.19 -20.24
CA ASN A 146 -41.68 0.21 -19.03
C ASN A 146 -40.77 0.91 -18.01
N LEU A 147 -39.44 0.89 -18.24
CA LEU A 147 -38.45 1.41 -17.32
C LEU A 147 -38.52 2.94 -17.26
N GLU A 148 -38.54 3.46 -16.06
CA GLU A 148 -38.69 4.89 -15.80
C GLU A 148 -37.52 5.37 -14.92
N ALA A 149 -37.12 6.63 -15.08
CA ALA A 149 -36.03 7.20 -14.27
C ALA A 149 -36.46 7.43 -12.82
N THR A 150 -37.76 7.71 -12.61
CA THR A 150 -38.39 7.97 -11.32
C THR A 150 -39.89 7.70 -11.39
N ILE A 151 -40.58 7.70 -10.24
CA ILE A 151 -42.06 7.78 -10.18
C ILE A 151 -42.51 9.25 -10.28
N PRO A 152 -43.76 9.52 -10.70
CA PRO A 152 -44.29 10.88 -10.71
C PRO A 152 -44.34 11.45 -9.29
N ARG A 153 -44.17 12.77 -9.15
CA ARG A 153 -44.50 13.46 -7.91
C ARG A 153 -46.01 13.68 -7.82
N PHE A 154 -46.50 13.95 -6.61
CA PHE A 154 -47.91 14.25 -6.41
C PHE A 154 -48.36 15.45 -7.28
N GLY A 155 -49.44 15.26 -8.03
CA GLY A 155 -49.99 16.26 -8.94
C GLY A 155 -49.33 16.33 -10.32
N GLN A 156 -48.29 15.53 -10.59
CA GLN A 156 -47.65 15.46 -11.90
C GLN A 156 -48.14 14.25 -12.71
N ALA A 157 -48.42 14.47 -13.99
CA ALA A 157 -48.90 13.43 -14.90
C ALA A 157 -47.76 12.69 -15.63
N GLU A 158 -46.61 13.35 -15.80
CA GLU A 158 -45.46 12.82 -16.54
C GLU A 158 -44.20 12.81 -15.68
N THR A 159 -43.32 11.84 -15.94
CA THR A 159 -41.99 11.71 -15.36
C THR A 159 -40.94 12.37 -16.24
N SER A 160 -39.89 12.90 -15.60
CA SER A 160 -38.72 13.49 -16.25
C SER A 160 -37.88 12.43 -16.99
N ILE A 161 -37.03 12.87 -17.93
CA ILE A 161 -36.15 11.94 -18.69
C ILE A 161 -35.11 11.26 -17.80
N GLY A 162 -34.63 11.94 -16.77
CA GLY A 162 -33.70 11.46 -15.74
C GLY A 162 -34.28 11.64 -14.34
N LYS A 163 -33.49 11.30 -13.32
CA LYS A 163 -33.88 11.49 -11.92
C LYS A 163 -33.08 12.63 -11.26
N TYR A 164 -31.79 12.68 -11.55
CA TYR A 164 -30.85 13.60 -10.92
C TYR A 164 -30.46 14.72 -11.88
N TYR A 165 -30.72 15.96 -11.47
CA TYR A 165 -30.48 17.17 -12.26
C TYR A 165 -29.73 18.19 -11.45
N TYR A 166 -28.81 18.90 -12.11
CA TYR A 166 -28.07 19.99 -11.50
C TYR A 166 -29.05 21.10 -11.05
N GLY A 167 -28.99 21.47 -9.78
CA GLY A 167 -29.86 22.48 -9.18
C GLY A 167 -31.22 21.94 -8.73
N GLY A 168 -31.50 20.64 -8.88
CA GLY A 168 -32.72 20.02 -8.38
C GLY A 168 -33.99 20.43 -9.14
N VAL A 169 -33.85 20.78 -10.41
CA VAL A 169 -34.95 21.12 -11.33
C VAL A 169 -34.80 20.28 -12.60
N ASP A 170 -35.91 19.75 -13.15
CA ASP A 170 -35.88 18.91 -14.36
C ASP A 170 -35.80 19.74 -15.65
N GLU A 171 -35.75 19.06 -16.81
CA GLU A 171 -35.69 19.70 -18.14
C GLU A 171 -36.91 20.56 -18.49
N ARG A 172 -37.94 20.55 -17.65
CA ARG A 172 -39.22 21.25 -17.83
C ARG A 172 -39.44 22.34 -16.76
N GLY A 173 -38.50 22.53 -15.84
CA GLY A 173 -38.62 23.51 -14.76
C GLY A 173 -39.36 22.99 -13.52
N ASN A 174 -39.66 21.69 -13.42
CA ASN A 174 -40.31 21.12 -12.24
C ASN A 174 -39.29 20.70 -11.18
N PRO A 175 -39.69 20.60 -9.90
CA PRO A 175 -38.82 20.04 -8.86
C PRO A 175 -38.31 18.64 -9.20
N ALA A 176 -37.00 18.46 -9.18
CA ALA A 176 -36.30 17.19 -9.39
C ALA A 176 -35.43 16.83 -8.17
N PHE A 177 -34.62 15.78 -8.29
CA PHE A 177 -33.60 15.48 -7.28
C PHE A 177 -32.27 16.02 -7.75
N ASP A 178 -31.50 16.61 -6.84
CA ASP A 178 -30.07 16.84 -7.05
C ASP A 178 -29.28 15.68 -6.38
N LEU A 179 -27.98 15.61 -6.61
CA LEU A 179 -27.11 14.65 -5.96
C LEU A 179 -27.03 14.92 -4.46
N GLN A 180 -27.01 13.85 -3.68
CA GLN A 180 -27.03 13.92 -2.22
C GLN A 180 -25.65 13.63 -1.62
N LYS A 181 -25.30 14.41 -0.60
CA LYS A 181 -24.13 14.12 0.23
C LYS A 181 -24.43 12.90 1.10
N VAL A 182 -23.44 12.04 1.26
CA VAL A 182 -23.58 10.80 2.04
C VAL A 182 -22.58 10.74 3.18
N GLU A 183 -22.98 10.09 4.26
CA GLU A 183 -22.08 9.83 5.38
C GLU A 183 -21.09 8.70 5.06
N GLN A 184 -19.98 8.65 5.78
CA GLN A 184 -18.90 7.68 5.55
C GLN A 184 -19.39 6.21 5.52
N ASP A 185 -20.24 5.81 6.46
CA ASP A 185 -20.71 4.42 6.55
C ASP A 185 -21.65 4.04 5.41
N GLU A 186 -22.45 4.99 4.93
CA GLU A 186 -23.31 4.80 3.77
C GLU A 186 -22.46 4.65 2.50
N LEU A 187 -21.48 5.53 2.31
CA LEU A 187 -20.56 5.46 1.18
C LEU A 187 -19.75 4.14 1.16
N THR A 188 -19.27 3.71 2.33
CA THR A 188 -18.57 2.42 2.48
C THR A 188 -19.47 1.25 2.03
N ARG A 189 -20.76 1.29 2.39
CA ARG A 189 -21.73 0.28 1.96
C ARG A 189 -22.00 0.33 0.46
N ILE A 190 -22.11 1.53 -0.13
CA ILE A 190 -22.31 1.69 -1.57
C ILE A 190 -21.14 1.08 -2.34
N PHE A 191 -19.89 1.43 -1.98
CA PHE A 191 -18.69 0.83 -2.60
C PHE A 191 -18.66 -0.69 -2.44
N GLY A 192 -18.93 -1.20 -1.24
CA GLY A 192 -18.97 -2.64 -0.98
C GLY A 192 -20.03 -3.38 -1.80
N GLN A 193 -21.26 -2.86 -1.90
CA GLN A 193 -22.32 -3.49 -2.69
C GLN A 193 -22.04 -3.43 -4.20
N ALA A 194 -21.53 -2.31 -4.69
CA ALA A 194 -21.16 -2.17 -6.10
C ALA A 194 -20.02 -3.13 -6.49
N HIS A 195 -19.00 -3.28 -5.64
CA HIS A 195 -17.92 -4.26 -5.83
C HIS A 195 -18.45 -5.70 -5.83
N GLN A 196 -19.28 -6.04 -4.83
CA GLN A 196 -19.88 -7.37 -4.73
C GLN A 196 -20.70 -7.74 -5.96
N ALA A 197 -21.43 -6.77 -6.53
CA ALA A 197 -22.18 -6.95 -7.76
C ALA A 197 -21.28 -7.25 -8.97
N LEU A 198 -20.09 -6.65 -9.04
CA LEU A 198 -19.08 -6.91 -10.09
C LEU A 198 -18.29 -8.20 -9.88
N TRP A 199 -18.04 -8.59 -8.63
CA TRP A 199 -17.38 -9.84 -8.28
C TRP A 199 -18.25 -11.07 -8.59
N ALA A 200 -19.58 -10.92 -8.40
CA ALA A 200 -20.60 -11.90 -8.77
C ALA A 200 -20.34 -13.33 -8.24
N GLY A 201 -19.80 -13.43 -7.01
CA GLY A 201 -19.54 -14.71 -6.34
C GLY A 201 -18.37 -15.51 -6.90
N GLY A 202 -17.31 -14.83 -7.38
CA GLY A 202 -16.08 -15.47 -7.87
C GLY A 202 -16.00 -15.63 -9.39
N LYS A 203 -16.97 -15.08 -10.15
CA LYS A 203 -16.93 -15.09 -11.62
C LYS A 203 -15.86 -14.18 -12.20
N ARG A 204 -15.53 -13.10 -11.49
CA ARG A 204 -14.47 -12.16 -11.85
C ARG A 204 -13.39 -12.17 -10.76
N ASN A 205 -12.13 -11.98 -11.16
CA ASN A 205 -11.06 -11.77 -10.20
C ASN A 205 -11.39 -10.53 -9.34
N PRO A 206 -11.26 -10.58 -8.01
CA PRO A 206 -11.54 -9.43 -7.14
C PRO A 206 -10.82 -8.13 -7.56
N SER A 207 -9.60 -8.21 -8.11
CA SER A 207 -8.86 -7.02 -8.57
C SER A 207 -9.35 -6.46 -9.87
N GLU A 208 -9.84 -7.30 -10.78
CA GLU A 208 -10.49 -6.80 -11.98
C GLU A 208 -11.82 -6.14 -11.62
N ALA A 209 -12.58 -6.72 -10.67
CA ALA A 209 -13.83 -6.11 -10.20
C ALA A 209 -13.59 -4.76 -9.52
N PHE A 210 -12.54 -4.65 -8.70
CA PHE A 210 -12.12 -3.39 -8.09
C PHE A 210 -11.65 -2.38 -9.14
N ASP A 211 -10.80 -2.79 -10.08
CA ASP A 211 -10.31 -1.92 -11.14
C ASP A 211 -11.44 -1.35 -12.02
N GLU A 212 -12.42 -2.17 -12.37
CA GLU A 212 -13.60 -1.72 -13.11
C GLU A 212 -14.52 -0.83 -12.27
N LEU A 213 -14.58 -1.04 -10.94
CA LEU A 213 -15.30 -0.15 -10.04
C LEU A 213 -14.64 1.24 -9.97
N ASP A 214 -13.31 1.28 -9.81
CA ASP A 214 -12.53 2.51 -9.75
C ASP A 214 -12.69 3.35 -11.02
N LYS A 215 -12.73 2.72 -12.20
CA LYS A 215 -13.03 3.40 -13.48
C LYS A 215 -14.39 4.09 -13.45
N LEU A 216 -15.41 3.47 -12.85
CA LEU A 216 -16.76 4.05 -12.75
C LEU A 216 -16.84 5.16 -11.69
N ILE A 217 -16.12 5.03 -10.58
CA ILE A 217 -15.97 6.10 -9.58
C ILE A 217 -15.31 7.32 -10.23
N PHE A 218 -14.26 7.10 -11.04
CA PHE A 218 -13.62 8.16 -11.82
C PHE A 218 -14.60 8.84 -12.78
N CYS A 219 -15.40 8.08 -13.54
CA CYS A 219 -16.45 8.65 -14.39
C CYS A 219 -17.43 9.51 -13.59
N LYS A 220 -17.85 9.07 -12.40
CA LYS A 220 -18.77 9.83 -11.53
C LYS A 220 -18.15 11.14 -11.07
N LEU A 221 -16.91 11.13 -10.60
CA LEU A 221 -16.19 12.34 -10.19
C LEU A 221 -16.01 13.31 -11.36
N TRP A 222 -15.79 12.78 -12.57
CA TRP A 222 -15.63 13.59 -13.77
C TRP A 222 -16.95 14.23 -14.22
N ASP A 223 -18.02 13.43 -14.21
CA ASP A 223 -19.38 13.86 -14.47
C ASP A 223 -19.76 15.00 -13.51
N GLU A 224 -19.57 14.84 -12.21
CA GLU A 224 -19.90 15.86 -11.20
C GLU A 224 -19.14 17.18 -11.36
N LYS A 225 -17.93 17.17 -11.93
CA LYS A 225 -17.10 18.35 -12.17
C LYS A 225 -17.43 19.09 -13.47
N GLU A 226 -18.25 18.51 -14.34
CA GLU A 226 -18.63 19.14 -15.60
C GLU A 226 -19.45 20.40 -15.35
N HIS A 227 -19.24 21.44 -16.16
CA HIS A 227 -20.00 22.68 -16.05
C HIS A 227 -21.41 22.43 -16.60
N ARG A 228 -22.43 22.63 -15.75
CA ARG A 228 -23.84 22.45 -16.10
C ARG A 228 -24.67 23.67 -15.78
N ALA A 229 -25.70 23.91 -16.59
CA ALA A 229 -26.79 24.83 -16.25
C ALA A 229 -27.84 24.12 -15.38
N GLU A 230 -28.58 24.90 -14.59
CA GLU A 230 -29.72 24.38 -13.84
C GLU A 230 -30.75 23.77 -14.80
N GLY A 231 -31.27 22.58 -14.47
CA GLY A 231 -32.15 21.82 -15.36
C GLY A 231 -31.43 20.83 -16.29
N GLU A 232 -30.11 20.80 -16.30
CA GLU A 232 -29.35 19.78 -17.04
C GLU A 232 -29.16 18.50 -16.20
N PRO A 233 -29.42 17.31 -16.78
CA PRO A 233 -29.23 16.06 -16.06
C PRO A 233 -27.74 15.72 -15.89
N TYR A 234 -27.42 15.02 -14.80
CA TYR A 234 -26.12 14.34 -14.67
C TYR A 234 -26.04 13.17 -15.65
N ASP A 235 -24.85 12.87 -16.17
CA ASP A 235 -24.71 11.83 -17.19
C ASP A 235 -24.55 10.43 -16.58
N VAL A 236 -24.03 10.32 -15.36
CA VAL A 236 -23.87 9.04 -14.65
C VAL A 236 -25.15 8.69 -13.90
N GLN A 237 -26.19 8.40 -14.67
CA GLN A 237 -27.46 7.86 -14.21
C GLN A 237 -28.13 7.05 -15.33
N GLU A 238 -29.24 6.39 -15.01
CA GLU A 238 -30.11 5.77 -16.01
C GLU A 238 -31.20 6.74 -16.46
N PHE A 239 -31.40 6.86 -17.76
CA PHE A 239 -32.52 7.60 -18.33
C PHE A 239 -33.75 6.70 -18.56
N LYS A 240 -34.90 7.36 -18.65
CA LYS A 240 -36.19 6.75 -18.96
C LYS A 240 -36.11 5.91 -20.23
N LYS A 241 -36.54 4.66 -20.15
CA LYS A 241 -36.57 3.67 -21.25
C LYS A 241 -35.21 3.47 -21.93
N GLU A 242 -34.13 3.73 -21.22
CA GLU A 242 -32.78 3.63 -21.77
C GLU A 242 -32.34 2.16 -21.93
N ASP A 243 -31.87 1.85 -23.14
CA ASP A 243 -31.17 0.61 -23.42
C ASP A 243 -29.81 0.60 -22.70
N PRO A 244 -29.45 -0.48 -21.97
CA PRO A 244 -28.16 -0.60 -21.29
C PRO A 244 -26.95 -0.27 -22.18
N GLU A 245 -26.99 -0.58 -23.49
CA GLU A 245 -25.89 -0.30 -24.43
C GLU A 245 -25.70 1.21 -24.66
N ILE A 246 -26.77 2.00 -24.59
CA ILE A 246 -26.71 3.46 -24.70
C ILE A 246 -26.02 4.04 -23.46
N LEU A 247 -26.40 3.55 -22.27
CA LEU A 247 -25.74 3.92 -21.02
C LEU A 247 -24.25 3.58 -21.08
N LEU A 248 -23.89 2.36 -21.50
CA LEU A 248 -22.49 1.94 -21.64
C LEU A 248 -21.70 2.89 -22.55
N LYS A 249 -22.28 3.26 -23.69
CA LYS A 249 -21.66 4.21 -24.63
C LYS A 249 -21.45 5.58 -24.00
N ARG A 250 -22.43 6.10 -23.24
CA ARG A 250 -22.30 7.38 -22.51
C ARG A 250 -21.20 7.32 -21.46
N ILE A 251 -21.18 6.28 -20.62
CA ILE A 251 -20.16 6.10 -19.59
C ILE A 251 -18.76 5.96 -20.19
N LYS A 252 -18.59 5.21 -21.28
CA LYS A 252 -17.32 5.13 -22.01
C LYS A 252 -16.88 6.48 -22.58
N ALA A 253 -17.80 7.30 -23.06
CA ALA A 253 -17.47 8.64 -23.56
C ALA A 253 -16.97 9.57 -22.43
N ILE A 254 -17.59 9.52 -21.24
CA ILE A 254 -17.13 10.27 -20.06
C ILE A 254 -15.72 9.79 -19.66
N TYR A 255 -15.52 8.48 -19.62
CA TYR A 255 -14.24 7.88 -19.30
C TYR A 255 -13.13 8.35 -20.24
N GLU A 256 -13.36 8.29 -21.56
CA GLU A 256 -12.39 8.73 -22.56
C GLU A 256 -12.09 10.23 -22.45
N LYS A 257 -13.09 11.06 -22.14
CA LYS A 257 -12.88 12.50 -21.90
C LYS A 257 -11.96 12.75 -20.70
N GLY A 258 -12.16 12.00 -19.61
CA GLY A 258 -11.30 12.05 -18.43
C GLY A 258 -9.89 11.55 -18.73
N ARG A 259 -9.78 10.41 -19.42
CA ARG A 259 -8.53 9.79 -19.84
C ARG A 259 -7.67 10.69 -20.73
N LEU A 260 -8.27 11.44 -21.65
CA LEU A 260 -7.53 12.38 -22.51
C LEU A 260 -6.95 13.57 -21.73
N LYS A 261 -7.61 13.99 -20.65
CA LYS A 261 -7.10 15.04 -19.77
C LYS A 261 -6.08 14.51 -18.76
N ASP A 262 -6.18 13.24 -18.39
CA ASP A 262 -5.28 12.59 -17.44
C ASP A 262 -4.91 11.16 -17.87
N ALA A 263 -4.03 11.09 -18.87
CA ALA A 263 -3.63 9.83 -19.49
C ALA A 263 -2.82 8.90 -18.57
N ASN A 264 -2.39 9.41 -17.42
CA ASN A 264 -1.53 8.67 -16.49
C ASN A 264 -2.33 7.89 -15.44
N VAL A 265 -3.60 8.20 -15.18
CA VAL A 265 -4.40 7.49 -14.17
C VAL A 265 -4.99 6.20 -14.71
N PHE A 266 -5.57 6.25 -15.91
CA PHE A 266 -6.07 5.05 -16.57
C PHE A 266 -5.67 4.98 -18.04
N ASN A 267 -5.12 3.85 -18.46
CA ASN A 267 -4.71 3.56 -19.84
C ASN A 267 -5.61 2.52 -20.54
N GLU A 268 -6.32 1.70 -19.77
CA GLU A 268 -7.19 0.62 -20.27
C GLU A 268 -8.64 1.07 -20.44
N PRO A 269 -9.40 0.55 -21.43
CA PRO A 269 -10.82 0.82 -21.56
C PRO A 269 -11.65 0.10 -20.49
N ILE A 270 -12.88 0.55 -20.27
CA ILE A 270 -13.89 -0.15 -19.46
C ILE A 270 -14.25 -1.49 -20.13
N ARG A 271 -14.11 -2.59 -19.38
CA ARG A 271 -14.37 -3.97 -19.83
C ARG A 271 -15.72 -4.52 -19.38
N LEU A 272 -16.45 -3.76 -18.56
CA LEU A 272 -17.80 -4.12 -18.13
C LEU A 272 -18.78 -4.25 -19.30
N SER A 273 -19.68 -5.22 -19.19
CA SER A 273 -20.87 -5.32 -20.02
C SER A 273 -21.87 -4.20 -19.70
N ALA A 274 -22.78 -3.95 -20.63
CA ALA A 274 -23.83 -2.94 -20.47
C ALA A 274 -24.69 -3.17 -19.23
N GLN A 275 -24.99 -4.44 -18.91
CA GLN A 275 -25.78 -4.79 -17.73
C GLN A 275 -25.01 -4.57 -16.42
N GLU A 276 -23.70 -4.81 -16.41
CA GLU A 276 -22.85 -4.55 -15.24
C GLU A 276 -22.73 -3.05 -14.97
N VAL A 277 -22.49 -2.24 -16.01
CA VAL A 277 -22.49 -0.77 -15.88
C VAL A 277 -23.82 -0.26 -15.36
N LYS A 278 -24.94 -0.74 -15.92
CA LYS A 278 -26.29 -0.39 -15.45
C LYS A 278 -26.51 -0.75 -13.98
N THR A 279 -26.02 -1.91 -13.54
CA THR A 279 -26.13 -2.33 -12.15
C THR A 279 -25.33 -1.41 -11.23
N VAL A 280 -24.08 -1.11 -11.58
CA VAL A 280 -23.18 -0.30 -10.76
C VAL A 280 -23.60 1.17 -10.70
N VAL A 281 -23.98 1.76 -11.84
CA VAL A 281 -24.52 3.13 -11.91
C VAL A 281 -25.75 3.29 -11.01
N GLY A 282 -26.58 2.24 -10.89
CA GLY A 282 -27.74 2.23 -9.99
C GLY A 282 -27.42 2.42 -8.51
N TYR A 283 -26.17 2.15 -8.08
CA TYR A 283 -25.70 2.41 -6.72
C TYR A 283 -25.14 3.83 -6.55
N PHE A 284 -24.55 4.41 -7.61
CA PHE A 284 -23.82 5.68 -7.54
C PHE A 284 -24.59 6.91 -8.03
N ALA A 285 -25.65 6.72 -8.82
CA ALA A 285 -26.26 7.82 -9.56
C ALA A 285 -26.73 8.97 -8.68
N GLY A 286 -27.23 8.68 -7.47
CA GLY A 286 -27.81 9.68 -6.57
C GLY A 286 -26.84 10.33 -5.58
N ILE A 287 -25.59 9.85 -5.50
CA ILE A 287 -24.61 10.40 -4.55
C ILE A 287 -23.78 11.51 -5.19
N ASN A 288 -23.37 12.47 -4.37
CA ASN A 288 -22.41 13.52 -4.73
C ASN A 288 -21.05 13.19 -4.11
N LEU A 289 -20.12 12.65 -4.89
CA LEU A 289 -18.77 12.33 -4.39
C LEU A 289 -17.90 13.58 -4.20
N GLY A 290 -18.09 14.61 -5.02
CA GLY A 290 -17.34 15.86 -4.99
C GLY A 290 -17.58 16.66 -3.71
N ASP A 291 -18.85 16.92 -3.40
CA ASP A 291 -19.30 17.76 -2.28
C ASP A 291 -19.53 16.99 -0.97
N THR A 292 -19.49 15.65 -1.00
CA THR A 292 -19.40 14.85 0.22
C THR A 292 -18.13 15.24 0.97
N ASP A 293 -18.24 15.36 2.30
CA ASP A 293 -17.13 15.81 3.13
C ASP A 293 -15.87 14.99 2.86
N LEU A 294 -14.75 15.69 2.69
CA LEU A 294 -13.46 15.13 2.28
C LEU A 294 -13.01 14.00 3.20
N ASP A 295 -13.27 14.14 4.49
CA ASP A 295 -12.90 13.15 5.48
C ASP A 295 -13.82 11.93 5.40
N SER A 296 -15.11 12.14 5.12
CA SER A 296 -16.09 11.06 4.92
C SER A 296 -15.79 10.24 3.66
N LYS A 297 -15.52 10.89 2.51
CA LYS A 297 -15.21 10.17 1.26
C LYS A 297 -13.88 9.43 1.31
N GLY A 298 -12.85 10.09 1.86
CA GLY A 298 -11.54 9.50 2.07
C GLY A 298 -11.56 8.26 2.94
N ARG A 299 -12.08 8.38 4.18
CA ARG A 299 -12.12 7.26 5.11
C ARG A 299 -12.97 6.10 4.62
N ALA A 300 -14.06 6.37 3.89
CA ALA A 300 -14.88 5.32 3.28
C ALA A 300 -14.10 4.54 2.21
N PHE A 301 -13.39 5.25 1.33
CA PHE A 301 -12.56 4.65 0.30
C PHE A 301 -11.39 3.87 0.89
N GLU A 302 -10.67 4.43 1.87
CA GLU A 302 -9.58 3.70 2.53
C GLU A 302 -10.08 2.48 3.33
N LYS A 303 -11.27 2.54 3.93
CA LYS A 303 -11.86 1.39 4.63
C LYS A 303 -12.19 0.28 3.64
N PHE A 304 -12.71 0.65 2.47
CA PHE A 304 -12.99 -0.25 1.37
C PHE A 304 -11.71 -0.88 0.80
N ILE A 305 -10.68 -0.07 0.48
CA ILE A 305 -9.32 -0.53 0.10
C ILE A 305 -8.79 -1.48 1.16
N GLY A 306 -8.80 -1.07 2.43
CA GLY A 306 -8.26 -1.86 3.52
C GLY A 306 -8.96 -3.20 3.68
N SER A 307 -10.29 -3.28 3.54
CA SER A 307 -11.00 -4.57 3.56
C SER A 307 -10.74 -5.43 2.32
N TYR A 308 -10.47 -4.81 1.17
CA TYR A 308 -10.28 -5.49 -0.10
C TYR A 308 -8.87 -6.09 -0.23
N PHE A 309 -7.84 -5.33 0.13
CA PHE A 309 -6.47 -5.81 0.01
C PHE A 309 -6.00 -6.64 1.22
N ARG A 310 -6.70 -6.59 2.37
CA ARG A 310 -6.47 -7.54 3.48
C ARG A 310 -7.15 -8.87 3.15
N GLY A 311 -6.36 -9.94 3.07
CA GLY A 311 -6.84 -11.29 2.74
C GLY A 311 -6.43 -11.72 1.33
N ASP A 312 -7.36 -11.64 0.37
CA ASP A 312 -7.31 -12.31 -0.95
C ASP A 312 -6.10 -11.96 -1.84
N PHE A 313 -5.36 -10.89 -1.53
CA PHE A 313 -4.25 -10.39 -2.35
C PHE A 313 -2.84 -10.53 -1.73
N GLY A 314 -2.72 -10.95 -0.47
CA GLY A 314 -1.42 -11.14 0.19
C GLY A 314 -0.51 -9.91 0.21
N GLN A 315 -1.10 -8.71 0.16
CA GLN A 315 -0.40 -7.42 0.11
C GLN A 315 -0.38 -6.77 1.50
N TYR A 316 0.81 -6.47 2.00
CA TYR A 316 1.01 -5.95 3.36
C TYR A 316 1.00 -4.41 3.36
N PHE A 317 -0.07 -3.80 3.87
CA PHE A 317 -0.12 -2.34 4.03
C PHE A 317 0.52 -1.93 5.34
N THR A 318 1.19 -0.77 5.34
CA THR A 318 1.67 -0.18 6.59
C THR A 318 0.46 0.18 7.49
N PRO A 319 0.44 -0.26 8.76
CA PRO A 319 -0.62 0.11 9.70
C PRO A 319 -0.77 1.62 9.82
N ARG A 320 -2.00 2.11 10.00
CA ARG A 320 -2.30 3.55 9.99
C ARG A 320 -1.58 4.30 11.09
N GLU A 321 -1.42 3.69 12.26
CA GLU A 321 -0.77 4.27 13.44
C GLU A 321 0.73 4.44 13.19
N VAL A 322 1.34 3.51 12.44
CA VAL A 322 2.74 3.62 12.01
C VAL A 322 2.89 4.73 10.97
N VAL A 323 1.98 4.79 9.98
CA VAL A 323 1.96 5.87 8.97
C VAL A 323 1.79 7.24 9.63
N GLU A 324 0.79 7.36 10.51
CA GLU A 324 0.51 8.58 11.26
C GLU A 324 1.71 9.00 12.11
N PHE A 325 2.27 8.06 12.88
CA PHE A 325 3.47 8.30 13.69
C PHE A 325 4.61 8.88 12.86
N VAL A 326 5.01 8.21 11.78
CA VAL A 326 6.13 8.64 10.93
C VAL A 326 5.90 10.02 10.34
N VAL A 327 4.72 10.28 9.79
CA VAL A 327 4.40 11.58 9.16
C VAL A 327 4.28 12.68 10.21
N ARG A 328 3.71 12.38 11.39
CA ARG A 328 3.52 13.34 12.48
C ARG A 328 4.86 13.85 13.01
N VAL A 329 5.83 12.96 13.24
CA VAL A 329 7.11 13.35 13.85
C VAL A 329 8.07 14.12 12.92
N LEU A 330 7.91 13.98 11.60
CA LEU A 330 8.75 14.66 10.62
C LEU A 330 8.28 16.11 10.38
N PRO A 331 9.16 17.11 10.29
CA PRO A 331 8.78 18.51 10.06
C PRO A 331 8.44 18.80 8.57
N ILE A 332 7.48 18.05 8.02
CA ILE A 332 6.96 18.23 6.66
C ILE A 332 6.11 19.50 6.63
N THR A 333 6.41 20.39 5.68
CA THR A 333 5.68 21.64 5.44
C THR A 333 5.23 21.71 3.97
N ARG A 334 4.42 22.71 3.63
CA ARG A 334 3.98 22.95 2.23
C ARG A 334 5.13 23.18 1.23
N ASP A 335 6.32 23.52 1.70
CA ASP A 335 7.49 23.81 0.87
C ASP A 335 8.43 22.61 0.73
N SER A 336 8.18 21.55 1.50
CA SER A 336 8.93 20.29 1.47
C SER A 336 8.59 19.45 0.24
N CYS A 337 9.57 18.81 -0.37
CA CYS A 337 9.40 17.80 -1.41
C CYS A 337 9.47 16.39 -0.80
N VAL A 338 8.39 15.63 -0.91
CA VAL A 338 8.19 14.33 -0.25
C VAL A 338 8.05 13.23 -1.29
N LEU A 339 8.73 12.11 -1.05
CA LEU A 339 8.66 10.91 -1.88
C LEU A 339 8.33 9.67 -1.04
N ASP A 340 7.48 8.82 -1.57
CA ASP A 340 7.37 7.42 -1.18
C ASP A 340 7.81 6.53 -2.36
N THR A 341 8.89 5.79 -2.18
CA THR A 341 9.49 4.95 -3.24
C THR A 341 8.75 3.62 -3.46
N SER A 342 7.80 3.29 -2.58
CA SER A 342 7.05 2.02 -2.59
C SER A 342 5.65 2.27 -2.01
N CYS A 343 4.89 3.14 -2.68
CA CYS A 343 3.78 3.83 -2.04
C CYS A 343 2.53 3.00 -1.80
N GLY A 344 2.42 1.80 -2.40
CA GLY A 344 1.22 0.97 -2.28
C GLY A 344 -0.02 1.78 -2.65
N SER A 345 -1.05 1.76 -1.80
CA SER A 345 -2.31 2.53 -1.96
C SER A 345 -2.19 4.02 -1.61
N GLY A 346 -0.98 4.53 -1.33
CA GLY A 346 -0.71 5.94 -1.10
C GLY A 346 -0.89 6.40 0.36
N GLY A 347 -0.87 5.49 1.34
CA GLY A 347 -1.11 5.83 2.75
C GLY A 347 -0.18 6.93 3.29
N PHE A 348 1.14 6.80 3.11
CA PHE A 348 2.10 7.83 3.51
C PHE A 348 1.88 9.17 2.81
N LEU A 349 1.59 9.14 1.50
CA LEU A 349 1.32 10.33 0.71
C LEU A 349 0.09 11.07 1.20
N LEU A 350 -0.99 10.32 1.47
CA LEU A 350 -2.23 10.85 1.98
C LEU A 350 -2.05 11.52 3.35
N TYR A 351 -1.33 10.89 4.27
CA TYR A 351 -1.08 11.48 5.59
C TYR A 351 -0.19 12.72 5.50
N ALA A 352 0.80 12.74 4.60
CA ALA A 352 1.62 13.92 4.36
C ALA A 352 0.77 15.08 3.80
N LEU A 353 -0.14 14.79 2.86
CA LEU A 353 -1.11 15.75 2.34
C LEU A 353 -2.04 16.27 3.44
N ASP A 354 -2.58 15.37 4.27
CA ASP A 354 -3.49 15.74 5.35
C ASP A 354 -2.79 16.61 6.40
N LYS A 355 -1.54 16.32 6.73
CA LYS A 355 -0.73 17.16 7.64
C LYS A 355 -0.61 18.60 7.15
N VAL A 356 -0.26 18.80 5.87
CA VAL A 356 -0.16 20.15 5.27
C VAL A 356 -1.54 20.81 5.16
N ARG A 357 -2.59 20.04 4.88
CA ARG A 357 -3.97 20.54 4.85
C ARG A 357 -4.45 21.00 6.23
N ARG A 358 -4.18 20.24 7.30
CA ARG A 358 -4.50 20.62 8.69
C ARG A 358 -3.78 21.90 9.08
N GLU A 359 -2.51 22.05 8.67
CA GLU A 359 -1.77 23.30 8.87
C GLU A 359 -2.47 24.47 8.16
N ALA A 360 -2.86 24.31 6.89
CA ALA A 360 -3.63 25.32 6.15
C ALA A 360 -4.93 25.68 6.87
N THR A 361 -5.67 24.68 7.36
CA THR A 361 -6.94 24.88 8.09
C THR A 361 -6.72 25.66 9.38
N ARG A 362 -5.63 25.40 10.11
CA ARG A 362 -5.26 26.15 11.31
C ARG A 362 -4.93 27.62 10.99
N LEU A 363 -4.23 27.88 9.89
CA LEU A 363 -3.88 29.24 9.44
C LEU A 363 -5.10 30.01 8.91
N TYR A 364 -6.07 29.30 8.34
CA TYR A 364 -7.26 29.87 7.70
C TYR A 364 -8.54 29.23 8.25
N PRO A 365 -8.90 29.45 9.53
CA PRO A 365 -9.97 28.72 10.22
C PRO A 365 -11.37 28.95 9.63
N ASN A 366 -11.59 30.07 8.93
CA ASN A 366 -12.86 30.44 8.32
C ASN A 366 -12.87 30.18 6.80
N TRP A 367 -12.01 29.30 6.29
CA TRP A 367 -11.91 28.99 4.86
C TRP A 367 -13.23 28.55 4.22
N ARG A 368 -14.15 27.93 5.00
CA ARG A 368 -15.48 27.51 4.51
C ARG A 368 -16.46 28.66 4.28
N THR A 369 -16.32 29.77 5.02
CA THR A 369 -17.30 30.88 5.01
C THR A 369 -16.70 32.19 4.50
N ASN A 370 -15.38 32.25 4.30
CA ASN A 370 -14.67 33.44 3.87
C ASN A 370 -13.87 33.18 2.58
N THR A 371 -14.32 33.77 1.47
CA THR A 371 -13.71 33.61 0.15
C THR A 371 -12.21 33.98 0.13
N LYS A 372 -11.81 35.06 0.80
CA LYS A 372 -10.39 35.47 0.85
C LYS A 372 -9.52 34.45 1.59
N GLN A 373 -10.07 33.77 2.60
CA GLN A 373 -9.36 32.68 3.27
C GLN A 373 -9.31 31.44 2.39
N TYR A 374 -10.40 31.09 1.69
CA TYR A 374 -10.43 29.97 0.75
C TYR A 374 -9.37 30.10 -0.34
N GLU A 375 -9.25 31.28 -0.96
CA GLU A 375 -8.26 31.61 -2.00
C GLU A 375 -6.81 31.44 -1.54
N LYS A 376 -6.55 31.44 -0.22
CA LYS A 376 -5.23 31.17 0.36
C LYS A 376 -5.10 29.72 0.83
N TRP A 377 -6.15 29.20 1.47
CA TRP A 377 -6.22 27.85 2.03
C TRP A 377 -6.02 26.80 0.94
N ARG A 378 -6.78 26.87 -0.16
CA ARG A 378 -6.72 25.86 -1.21
C ARG A 378 -5.33 25.79 -1.86
N PRO A 379 -4.74 26.89 -2.38
CA PRO A 379 -3.40 26.83 -2.96
C PRO A 379 -2.30 26.46 -1.96
N TYR A 380 -2.48 26.70 -0.66
CA TYR A 380 -1.49 26.36 0.36
C TYR A 380 -1.16 24.86 0.37
N TRP A 381 -2.18 24.00 0.41
CA TRP A 381 -1.98 22.55 0.43
C TRP A 381 -2.06 21.93 -0.98
N HIS A 382 -2.84 22.49 -1.90
CA HIS A 382 -3.00 21.92 -3.24
C HIS A 382 -1.72 22.05 -4.08
N ASN A 383 -0.95 23.15 -3.93
CA ASN A 383 0.36 23.25 -4.61
C ASN A 383 1.36 22.23 -4.08
N PHE A 384 1.30 21.90 -2.78
CA PHE A 384 2.12 20.85 -2.20
C PHE A 384 1.75 19.48 -2.81
N ALA A 385 0.45 19.16 -2.86
CA ALA A 385 -0.05 17.93 -3.45
C ALA A 385 0.37 17.76 -4.92
N GLU A 386 0.17 18.79 -5.74
CA GLU A 386 0.41 18.75 -7.18
C GLU A 386 1.91 18.74 -7.54
N LYS A 387 2.74 19.49 -6.81
CA LYS A 387 4.14 19.78 -7.25
C LYS A 387 5.22 19.16 -6.39
N ARG A 388 4.87 18.74 -5.18
CA ARG A 388 5.85 18.40 -4.13
C ARG A 388 5.63 17.02 -3.50
N LEU A 389 4.57 16.31 -3.86
CA LEU A 389 4.26 14.98 -3.35
C LEU A 389 4.39 13.94 -4.47
N PHE A 390 5.19 12.89 -4.23
CA PHE A 390 5.60 11.91 -5.24
C PHE A 390 5.49 10.48 -4.72
N GLY A 391 5.06 9.56 -5.58
CA GLY A 391 4.91 8.14 -5.25
C GLY A 391 5.39 7.23 -6.38
N ILE A 392 6.02 6.12 -6.04
CA ILE A 392 6.37 5.06 -6.98
C ILE A 392 5.77 3.76 -6.50
N GLU A 393 5.06 3.05 -7.37
CA GLU A 393 4.52 1.72 -7.10
C GLU A 393 4.76 0.84 -8.33
N ILE A 394 5.22 -0.39 -8.12
CA ILE A 394 5.57 -1.29 -9.23
C ILE A 394 4.33 -1.92 -9.87
N SER A 395 3.28 -2.15 -9.08
CA SER A 395 2.02 -2.70 -9.55
C SER A 395 1.11 -1.62 -10.12
N GLU A 396 0.72 -1.78 -11.39
CA GLU A 396 -0.13 -0.79 -12.05
C GLU A 396 -1.51 -0.64 -11.38
N SER A 397 -2.13 -1.74 -10.95
CA SER A 397 -3.45 -1.71 -10.30
C SER A 397 -3.41 -1.00 -8.94
N ILE A 398 -2.30 -1.15 -8.21
CA ILE A 398 -2.10 -0.53 -6.90
C ILE A 398 -1.70 0.93 -7.04
N ALA A 399 -0.83 1.25 -8.00
CA ALA A 399 -0.51 2.64 -8.36
C ALA A 399 -1.78 3.42 -8.75
N ARG A 400 -2.71 2.76 -9.47
CA ARG A 400 -4.02 3.33 -9.82
C ARG A 400 -4.91 3.53 -8.59
N THR A 401 -4.92 2.57 -7.67
CA THR A 401 -5.60 2.71 -6.36
C THR A 401 -5.06 3.93 -5.60
N ALA A 402 -3.73 4.11 -5.55
CA ALA A 402 -3.12 5.28 -4.93
C ALA A 402 -3.52 6.58 -5.61
N LYS A 403 -3.49 6.63 -6.95
CA LYS A 403 -3.96 7.81 -7.71
C LYS A 403 -5.41 8.14 -7.38
N MET A 404 -6.29 7.15 -7.40
CA MET A 404 -7.70 7.33 -7.06
C MET A 404 -7.89 7.79 -5.61
N ASN A 405 -7.12 7.23 -4.67
CA ASN A 405 -7.12 7.65 -3.28
C ASN A 405 -6.77 9.14 -3.18
N MET A 406 -5.72 9.57 -3.87
CA MET A 406 -5.31 10.97 -3.86
C MET A 406 -6.33 11.90 -4.57
N ILE A 407 -6.92 11.47 -5.69
CA ILE A 407 -7.97 12.22 -6.43
C ILE A 407 -9.24 12.41 -5.60
N ILE A 408 -9.67 11.37 -4.90
CA ILE A 408 -10.82 11.43 -3.98
C ILE A 408 -10.53 12.44 -2.86
N HIS A 409 -9.27 12.56 -2.46
CA HIS A 409 -8.79 13.56 -1.52
C HIS A 409 -8.49 14.93 -2.15
N ASP A 410 -8.97 15.22 -3.37
CA ASP A 410 -8.87 16.50 -4.06
C ASP A 410 -7.43 17.04 -4.22
N ASP A 411 -6.45 16.15 -4.29
CA ASP A 411 -5.04 16.48 -4.57
C ASP A 411 -4.82 17.16 -5.94
N GLY A 412 -5.77 17.02 -6.85
CA GLY A 412 -5.63 17.44 -8.24
C GLY A 412 -5.09 16.29 -9.09
N HIS A 413 -3.79 15.97 -8.94
CA HIS A 413 -3.06 14.98 -9.75
C HIS A 413 -1.69 14.63 -9.11
N THR A 414 -1.64 13.86 -8.02
CA THR A 414 -0.36 13.49 -7.35
C THR A 414 0.57 12.79 -8.32
N ASN A 415 1.88 13.07 -8.20
CA ASN A 415 2.96 12.47 -8.99
C ASN A 415 3.20 10.99 -8.64
N VAL A 416 2.16 10.17 -8.65
CA VAL A 416 2.24 8.72 -8.48
C VAL A 416 2.52 8.09 -9.83
N VAL A 417 3.52 7.21 -9.92
CA VAL A 417 3.89 6.51 -11.15
C VAL A 417 3.91 5.00 -10.97
N SER A 418 3.54 4.28 -12.04
CA SER A 418 3.64 2.82 -12.10
C SER A 418 4.99 2.42 -12.69
N ALA A 419 5.95 2.03 -11.86
CA ALA A 419 7.29 1.63 -12.28
C ALA A 419 8.07 0.92 -11.16
N ASP A 420 9.12 0.19 -11.54
CA ASP A 420 10.11 -0.31 -10.57
C ASP A 420 10.88 0.87 -9.95
N GLY A 421 10.75 1.05 -8.63
CA GLY A 421 11.37 2.13 -7.86
C GLY A 421 12.89 2.07 -7.79
N LEU A 422 13.50 0.93 -8.12
CA LEU A 422 14.95 0.74 -8.19
C LEU A 422 15.54 1.14 -9.55
N LEU A 423 14.72 1.54 -10.52
CA LEU A 423 15.21 2.06 -11.79
C LEU A 423 16.06 3.33 -11.56
N PRO A 424 17.13 3.51 -12.35
CA PRO A 424 17.92 4.74 -12.30
C PRO A 424 17.08 5.97 -12.63
N ALA A 425 17.35 7.08 -11.94
CA ALA A 425 16.72 8.37 -12.19
C ALA A 425 17.71 9.46 -12.63
N ASP A 426 18.95 9.11 -12.90
CA ASP A 426 19.97 10.00 -13.48
C ASP A 426 19.76 10.12 -15.00
N TRP A 427 19.19 11.24 -15.40
CA TRP A 427 19.13 11.62 -16.82
C TRP A 427 20.50 12.11 -17.29
N ARG A 428 21.05 11.52 -18.35
CA ARG A 428 22.34 11.89 -18.93
C ARG A 428 22.15 12.87 -20.09
N GLU A 429 22.60 14.10 -19.89
CA GLU A 429 22.58 15.15 -20.92
C GLU A 429 23.63 14.90 -22.03
N PRO A 430 23.35 15.30 -23.29
CA PRO A 430 24.32 15.25 -24.38
C PRO A 430 25.60 16.03 -24.05
N GLN A 431 26.76 15.46 -24.37
CA GLN A 431 28.06 16.12 -24.17
C GLN A 431 28.60 16.67 -25.50
N PRO A 432 29.18 17.88 -25.54
CA PRO A 432 29.84 18.40 -26.72
C PRO A 432 30.97 17.48 -27.18
N GLY A 433 30.91 17.00 -28.43
CA GLY A 433 31.91 16.10 -29.01
C GLY A 433 31.75 14.62 -28.65
N GLU A 434 30.58 14.20 -28.15
CA GLU A 434 30.29 12.78 -27.94
C GLU A 434 30.40 11.98 -29.25
N SER A 435 31.04 10.80 -29.19
CA SER A 435 31.08 9.86 -30.32
C SER A 435 29.69 9.25 -30.55
N GLU A 436 29.47 8.68 -31.73
CA GLU A 436 28.22 7.97 -32.02
C GLU A 436 28.00 6.76 -31.09
N GLU A 437 29.07 6.09 -30.62
CA GLU A 437 28.95 5.06 -29.59
C GLU A 437 28.50 5.65 -28.25
N GLN A 438 29.12 6.74 -27.80
CA GLN A 438 28.77 7.40 -26.53
C GLN A 438 27.32 7.90 -26.53
N LYS A 439 26.88 8.45 -27.67
CA LYS A 439 25.50 8.86 -27.88
C LYS A 439 24.53 7.69 -27.77
N LYS A 440 24.81 6.56 -28.43
CA LYS A 440 23.98 5.35 -28.33
C LYS A 440 23.91 4.80 -26.92
N GLU A 441 25.02 4.77 -26.20
CA GLU A 441 25.06 4.34 -24.79
C GLU A 441 24.25 5.27 -23.89
N ARG A 442 24.34 6.58 -24.09
CA ARG A 442 23.55 7.60 -23.38
C ARG A 442 22.05 7.45 -23.63
N GLU A 443 21.65 7.31 -24.90
CA GLU A 443 20.25 7.13 -25.29
C GLU A 443 19.68 5.82 -24.72
N ALA A 444 20.45 4.73 -24.77
CA ALA A 444 20.07 3.45 -24.18
C ALA A 444 19.93 3.53 -22.65
N TRP A 445 20.84 4.26 -21.97
CA TRP A 445 20.73 4.52 -20.54
C TRP A 445 19.46 5.30 -20.21
N ASN A 446 19.27 6.46 -20.85
CA ASN A 446 18.14 7.34 -20.61
C ASN A 446 16.81 6.61 -20.85
N ALA A 447 16.71 5.79 -21.89
CA ALA A 447 15.51 4.98 -22.17
C ALA A 447 15.17 3.98 -21.05
N GLY A 448 16.16 3.54 -20.28
CA GLY A 448 15.99 2.64 -19.13
C GLY A 448 15.61 3.34 -17.83
N THR A 449 15.66 4.68 -17.78
CA THR A 449 15.42 5.45 -16.54
C THR A 449 13.94 5.51 -16.15
N LEU A 450 13.70 5.74 -14.86
CA LEU A 450 12.37 6.00 -14.32
C LEU A 450 11.69 7.18 -15.03
N GLN A 451 12.44 8.26 -15.30
CA GLN A 451 11.91 9.45 -15.96
C GLN A 451 11.41 9.15 -17.37
N ALA A 452 12.17 8.38 -18.16
CA ALA A 452 11.74 7.99 -19.51
C ALA A 452 10.51 7.09 -19.51
N ARG A 453 10.47 6.10 -18.61
CA ARG A 453 9.35 5.14 -18.52
C ARG A 453 8.04 5.81 -18.11
N THR A 454 8.11 6.76 -17.19
CA THR A 454 6.94 7.39 -16.58
C THR A 454 6.57 8.72 -17.22
N LYS A 455 7.47 9.28 -18.05
CA LYS A 455 7.39 10.63 -18.60
C LYS A 455 7.32 11.73 -17.53
N ASN A 456 7.74 11.42 -16.30
CA ASN A 456 7.78 12.35 -15.19
C ASN A 456 9.24 12.69 -14.84
N PHE A 457 9.73 13.81 -15.38
CA PHE A 457 11.09 14.29 -15.19
C PHE A 457 11.36 14.91 -13.80
N ASN A 458 10.36 14.95 -12.92
CA ASN A 458 10.53 15.44 -11.55
C ASN A 458 11.12 14.36 -10.61
N PHE A 459 11.19 13.09 -11.02
CA PHE A 459 11.94 12.09 -10.28
C PHE A 459 13.44 12.25 -10.53
N GLN A 460 14.09 13.09 -9.73
CA GLN A 460 15.51 13.42 -9.84
C GLN A 460 16.22 13.10 -8.53
N TYR A 461 17.49 12.70 -8.65
CA TYR A 461 18.37 12.57 -7.50
C TYR A 461 18.66 13.92 -6.84
N ASP A 462 19.04 13.88 -5.57
CA ASP A 462 19.33 15.06 -4.73
C ASP A 462 18.21 16.12 -4.66
N ARG A 463 16.95 15.69 -4.79
CA ARG A 463 15.78 16.60 -4.85
C ARG A 463 14.93 16.60 -3.59
N PHE A 464 14.78 15.45 -2.94
CA PHE A 464 13.73 15.25 -1.95
C PHE A 464 14.19 15.66 -0.54
N ASP A 465 13.32 16.36 0.18
CA ASP A 465 13.51 16.74 1.59
C ASP A 465 13.24 15.57 2.52
N PHE A 466 12.17 14.84 2.24
CA PHE A 466 11.72 13.71 3.04
C PHE A 466 11.42 12.51 2.15
N ILE A 467 11.86 11.34 2.58
CA ILE A 467 11.39 10.07 2.04
C ILE A 467 10.71 9.31 3.17
N ILE A 468 9.45 8.94 2.97
CA ILE A 468 8.63 8.16 3.90
C ILE A 468 8.16 6.91 3.16
N THR A 469 8.64 5.73 3.54
CA THR A 469 8.48 4.53 2.71
C THR A 469 8.48 3.23 3.51
N ASN A 470 7.79 2.23 2.97
CA ASN A 470 7.83 0.85 3.44
C ASN A 470 8.06 -0.09 2.24
N PRO A 471 9.33 -0.30 1.83
CA PRO A 471 9.66 -1.15 0.69
C PRO A 471 9.34 -2.63 0.92
N PRO A 472 9.18 -3.44 -0.14
CA PRO A 472 8.88 -4.86 0.00
C PRO A 472 10.03 -5.63 0.68
N PHE A 473 9.67 -6.56 1.57
CA PHE A 473 10.61 -7.42 2.30
C PHE A 473 10.77 -8.80 1.67
N GLY A 474 11.96 -9.38 1.79
CA GLY A 474 12.21 -10.79 1.51
C GLY A 474 12.24 -11.18 0.02
N SER A 475 12.12 -10.20 -0.88
CA SER A 475 12.36 -10.39 -2.31
C SER A 475 13.82 -10.11 -2.65
N SER A 476 14.36 -10.73 -3.70
CA SER A 476 15.72 -10.46 -4.17
C SER A 476 15.75 -10.11 -5.65
N ILE A 477 16.55 -9.10 -5.99
CA ILE A 477 16.82 -8.69 -7.36
C ILE A 477 18.02 -9.48 -7.87
N ARG A 478 17.89 -10.14 -9.02
CA ARG A 478 18.96 -10.91 -9.66
C ARG A 478 19.63 -10.14 -10.78
N LEU A 479 20.95 -10.23 -10.88
CA LEU A 479 21.73 -9.56 -11.93
C LEU A 479 21.30 -9.98 -13.34
N THR A 480 20.92 -11.25 -13.50
CA THR A 480 20.44 -11.82 -14.77
C THR A 480 19.12 -11.23 -15.25
N GLU A 481 18.33 -10.68 -14.32
CA GLU A 481 17.01 -10.11 -14.60
C GLU A 481 17.09 -8.58 -14.70
N GLN A 482 17.88 -7.96 -13.82
CA GLN A 482 18.01 -6.51 -13.72
C GLN A 482 19.46 -6.07 -13.77
N ALA A 483 19.92 -5.66 -14.97
CA ALA A 483 21.29 -5.22 -15.20
C ALA A 483 21.66 -3.95 -14.44
N TYR A 484 20.67 -3.17 -13.94
CA TYR A 484 20.93 -1.99 -13.11
C TYR A 484 21.56 -2.36 -11.76
N LEU A 485 21.52 -3.62 -11.32
CA LEU A 485 22.12 -4.04 -10.05
C LEU A 485 23.61 -3.66 -9.97
N LYS A 486 24.35 -3.73 -11.07
CA LYS A 486 25.78 -3.34 -11.14
C LYS A 486 26.05 -1.85 -10.87
N THR A 487 24.99 -1.03 -10.86
CA THR A 487 25.06 0.41 -10.64
C THR A 487 24.94 0.76 -9.16
N TYR A 488 24.52 -0.20 -8.31
CA TYR A 488 24.38 -0.04 -6.87
C TYR A 488 25.66 -0.47 -6.15
N ASP A 489 26.06 0.28 -5.11
CA ASP A 489 27.15 -0.11 -4.21
C ASP A 489 26.84 -1.45 -3.56
N PHE A 490 25.61 -1.63 -3.06
CA PHE A 490 25.15 -2.91 -2.51
C PHE A 490 24.96 -4.00 -3.57
N GLY A 491 25.02 -3.67 -4.85
CA GLY A 491 25.06 -4.62 -5.96
C GLY A 491 26.47 -5.16 -6.26
N ILE A 492 27.51 -4.63 -5.60
CA ILE A 492 28.89 -5.09 -5.73
C ILE A 492 29.27 -5.97 -4.53
N LYS A 493 30.06 -7.03 -4.78
CA LYS A 493 30.59 -7.90 -3.73
C LYS A 493 31.60 -7.09 -2.90
N SER A 494 31.20 -6.74 -1.68
CA SER A 494 32.08 -6.12 -0.68
C SER A 494 33.06 -7.17 -0.17
N VAL A 495 34.29 -6.74 0.11
CA VAL A 495 35.30 -7.55 0.81
C VAL A 495 35.43 -6.98 2.21
N ASN A 496 35.35 -7.83 3.23
CA ASN A 496 35.62 -7.41 4.60
C ASN A 496 37.01 -6.72 4.66
N TRP A 497 37.10 -5.58 5.35
CA TRP A 497 38.32 -4.75 5.33
C TRP A 497 39.56 -5.51 5.85
N ILE A 498 39.40 -6.46 6.77
CA ILE A 498 40.46 -7.36 7.27
C ILE A 498 40.95 -8.27 6.14
N ASP A 499 40.02 -8.90 5.40
CA ASP A 499 40.36 -9.73 4.24
C ASP A 499 40.99 -8.89 3.13
N ALA A 500 40.50 -7.67 2.90
CA ALA A 500 41.07 -6.79 1.88
C ALA A 500 42.53 -6.43 2.19
N ARG A 501 42.85 -6.18 3.47
CA ARG A 501 44.22 -5.93 3.95
C ARG A 501 45.10 -7.16 3.86
N TYR A 502 44.60 -8.33 4.25
CA TYR A 502 45.35 -9.58 4.23
C TYR A 502 45.57 -10.12 2.80
N LYS A 503 44.49 -10.27 2.03
CA LYS A 503 44.47 -10.87 0.69
C LYS A 503 44.82 -9.89 -0.44
N LYS A 504 44.94 -8.59 -0.15
CA LYS A 504 45.15 -7.51 -1.14
C LYS A 504 44.10 -7.51 -2.26
N SER A 505 42.84 -7.80 -1.91
CA SER A 505 41.71 -7.83 -2.85
C SER A 505 40.61 -6.89 -2.35
N PHE A 506 40.20 -5.93 -3.17
CA PHE A 506 39.33 -4.83 -2.74
C PHE A 506 37.91 -4.85 -3.34
N ALA A 507 37.66 -5.66 -4.38
CA ALA A 507 36.32 -5.90 -4.94
C ALA A 507 36.29 -7.19 -5.77
N ILE A 508 35.20 -7.98 -5.69
CA ILE A 508 35.08 -9.30 -6.35
C ILE A 508 34.10 -9.26 -7.55
N GLY A 509 33.72 -8.06 -8.00
CA GLY A 509 32.75 -7.87 -9.08
C GLY A 509 31.29 -7.83 -8.59
N PRO A 510 30.30 -7.86 -9.49
CA PRO A 510 28.89 -7.72 -9.12
C PRO A 510 28.38 -8.94 -8.34
N ARG A 511 27.37 -8.72 -7.50
CA ARG A 511 26.60 -9.76 -6.83
C ARG A 511 25.64 -10.43 -7.82
N ASP A 512 25.40 -11.71 -7.60
CA ASP A 512 24.42 -12.47 -8.39
C ASP A 512 22.98 -12.06 -8.03
N SER A 513 22.76 -11.71 -6.76
CA SER A 513 21.51 -11.13 -6.27
C SER A 513 21.71 -10.26 -5.03
N GLN A 514 20.72 -9.41 -4.72
CA GLN A 514 20.66 -8.60 -3.50
C GLN A 514 19.20 -8.42 -3.06
N SER A 515 18.95 -8.37 -1.74
CA SER A 515 17.61 -8.12 -1.20
C SER A 515 17.07 -6.74 -1.59
N THR A 516 15.78 -6.66 -1.88
CA THR A 516 15.13 -5.43 -2.34
C THR A 516 15.24 -4.30 -1.34
N GLU A 517 14.94 -4.57 -0.07
CA GLU A 517 14.97 -3.58 1.01
C GLU A 517 16.36 -2.93 1.21
N VAL A 518 17.44 -3.66 0.91
CA VAL A 518 18.82 -3.15 0.98
C VAL A 518 19.10 -2.16 -0.17
N LEU A 519 18.65 -2.50 -1.39
CA LEU A 519 18.78 -1.60 -2.54
C LEU A 519 17.93 -0.33 -2.37
N PHE A 520 16.77 -0.43 -1.72
CA PHE A 520 15.94 0.75 -1.44
C PHE A 520 16.61 1.72 -0.44
N ILE A 521 17.40 1.25 0.53
CA ILE A 521 18.17 2.15 1.42
C ILE A 521 19.11 3.04 0.60
N GLU A 522 19.82 2.46 -0.38
CA GLU A 522 20.72 3.17 -1.27
C GLU A 522 19.97 4.05 -2.27
N GLN A 523 18.87 3.56 -2.85
CA GLN A 523 18.07 4.35 -3.78
C GLN A 523 17.45 5.59 -3.11
N CYS A 524 16.97 5.44 -1.86
CA CYS A 524 16.50 6.57 -1.05
C CYS A 524 17.62 7.58 -0.79
N TYR A 525 18.86 7.12 -0.55
CA TYR A 525 20.02 8.00 -0.40
C TYR A 525 20.25 8.84 -1.66
N ARG A 526 20.11 8.23 -2.85
CA ARG A 526 20.30 8.94 -4.12
C ARG A 526 19.22 10.00 -4.35
N TYR A 527 17.96 9.72 -4.00
CA TYR A 527 16.86 10.68 -4.14
C TYR A 527 16.90 11.83 -3.13
N LEU A 528 17.33 11.57 -1.91
CA LEU A 528 17.43 12.60 -0.88
C LEU A 528 18.45 13.67 -1.26
N LYS A 529 18.11 14.93 -1.02
CA LYS A 529 19.11 16.00 -1.03
C LYS A 529 20.01 15.92 0.20
N PRO A 530 21.23 16.49 0.19
CA PRO A 530 22.06 16.61 1.40
C PRO A 530 21.28 17.22 2.57
N GLY A 531 21.29 16.55 3.73
CA GLY A 531 20.55 16.96 4.92
C GLY A 531 19.07 16.57 4.95
N GLY A 532 18.52 16.01 3.87
CA GLY A 532 17.17 15.42 3.83
C GLY A 532 17.04 14.19 4.74
N ILE A 533 15.80 13.85 5.10
CA ILE A 533 15.49 12.82 6.09
C ILE A 533 14.74 11.64 5.45
N LEU A 534 15.24 10.43 5.67
CA LEU A 534 14.59 9.17 5.36
C LEU A 534 13.92 8.65 6.63
N ALA A 535 12.63 8.30 6.55
CA ALA A 535 11.97 7.43 7.51
C ALA A 535 11.51 6.17 6.76
N MET A 536 12.16 5.04 7.07
CA MET A 536 11.96 3.78 6.35
C MET A 536 11.65 2.66 7.34
N VAL A 537 10.61 1.87 7.03
CA VAL A 537 10.38 0.60 7.72
C VAL A 537 11.37 -0.42 7.20
N VAL A 538 12.10 -1.07 8.10
CA VAL A 538 13.11 -2.10 7.79
C VAL A 538 12.92 -3.34 8.66
N PRO A 539 13.25 -4.55 8.18
CA PRO A 539 13.29 -5.72 9.02
C PRO A 539 14.42 -5.62 10.07
N ASP A 540 14.16 -6.07 11.30
CA ASP A 540 15.14 -6.01 12.41
C ASP A 540 16.47 -6.70 12.06
N GLY A 541 16.46 -7.71 11.19
CA GLY A 541 17.66 -8.42 10.75
C GLY A 541 18.71 -7.53 10.06
N ILE A 542 18.33 -6.42 9.45
CA ILE A 542 19.30 -5.44 8.91
C ILE A 542 20.07 -4.76 10.06
N LEU A 543 19.40 -4.56 11.20
CA LEU A 543 19.95 -3.88 12.37
C LEU A 543 20.72 -4.82 13.30
N THR A 544 20.40 -6.12 13.31
CA THR A 544 20.92 -7.06 14.31
C THR A 544 21.85 -8.15 13.78
N ASN A 545 21.68 -8.62 12.54
CA ASN A 545 22.43 -9.78 12.06
C ASN A 545 23.89 -9.44 11.74
N SER A 546 24.83 -10.35 12.05
CA SER A 546 26.25 -10.17 11.71
C SER A 546 26.51 -10.16 10.20
N SER A 547 25.70 -10.91 9.42
CA SER A 547 25.80 -10.97 7.95
C SER A 547 25.43 -9.67 7.23
N THR A 548 24.79 -8.72 7.92
CA THR A 548 24.36 -7.41 7.40
C THR A 548 25.23 -6.25 7.93
N GLN A 549 26.39 -6.55 8.52
CA GLN A 549 27.30 -5.53 9.07
C GLN A 549 27.77 -4.53 8.00
N ASP A 550 28.00 -4.97 6.76
CA ASP A 550 28.41 -4.09 5.65
C ASP A 550 27.34 -3.04 5.31
N ILE A 551 26.07 -3.38 5.48
CA ILE A 551 24.95 -2.45 5.31
C ILE A 551 24.97 -1.39 6.41
N ARG A 552 25.17 -1.78 7.67
CA ARG A 552 25.28 -0.83 8.80
C ARG A 552 26.48 0.09 8.63
N ASP A 553 27.64 -0.46 8.28
CA ASP A 553 28.86 0.32 8.03
C ASP A 553 28.63 1.37 6.94
N TRP A 554 27.94 1.00 5.86
CA TRP A 554 27.56 1.91 4.77
C TRP A 554 26.54 2.96 5.23
N ILE A 555 25.52 2.59 6.03
CA ILE A 555 24.56 3.56 6.58
C ILE A 555 25.29 4.62 7.40
N GLU A 556 26.21 4.24 8.28
CA GLU A 556 26.98 5.18 9.11
C GLU A 556 27.87 6.14 8.30
N GLU A 557 28.38 5.69 7.14
CA GLU A 557 29.18 6.52 6.24
C GLU A 557 28.33 7.57 5.51
N HIS A 558 27.10 7.25 5.17
CA HIS A 558 26.24 8.06 4.28
C HIS A 558 25.15 8.82 5.03
N TYR A 559 24.81 8.38 6.25
CA TYR A 559 23.72 8.91 7.03
C TYR A 559 24.12 9.18 8.49
N ARG A 560 23.48 10.21 9.04
CA ARG A 560 23.30 10.35 10.49
C ARG A 560 22.12 9.51 10.92
N ILE A 561 22.27 8.68 11.93
CA ILE A 561 21.14 7.99 12.55
C ILE A 561 20.44 8.97 13.49
N ILE A 562 19.17 9.29 13.24
CA ILE A 562 18.38 10.17 14.11
C ILE A 562 17.70 9.32 15.18
N ALA A 563 16.98 8.29 14.74
CA ALA A 563 16.20 7.45 15.62
C ALA A 563 16.00 6.03 15.09
N VAL A 564 15.84 5.08 16.02
CA VAL A 564 15.48 3.69 15.74
C VAL A 564 14.28 3.34 16.63
N ILE A 565 13.14 3.04 16.02
CA ILE A 565 11.90 2.73 16.73
C ILE A 565 11.52 1.28 16.44
N SER A 566 11.69 0.40 17.42
CA SER A 566 11.34 -1.02 17.28
C SER A 566 9.82 -1.19 17.43
N LEU A 567 9.20 -1.83 16.44
CA LEU A 567 7.77 -2.14 16.43
C LEU A 567 7.52 -3.54 17.00
N PRO A 568 6.33 -3.82 17.55
CA PRO A 568 6.00 -5.16 18.01
C PRO A 568 5.99 -6.14 16.83
N GLN A 569 6.33 -7.41 17.09
CA GLN A 569 6.37 -8.43 16.03
C GLN A 569 5.02 -8.58 15.30
N ASP A 570 3.93 -8.33 16.03
CA ASP A 570 2.58 -8.45 15.51
C ASP A 570 2.11 -7.20 14.75
N ALA A 571 2.94 -6.16 14.63
CA ALA A 571 2.60 -4.89 13.97
C ALA A 571 2.08 -5.06 12.54
N PHE A 572 2.66 -6.02 11.79
CA PHE A 572 2.27 -6.33 10.41
C PHE A 572 1.55 -7.68 10.29
N LYS A 573 1.28 -8.36 11.41
CA LYS A 573 0.70 -9.72 11.44
C LYS A 573 -0.79 -9.74 11.09
N ALA A 574 -1.50 -8.65 11.35
CA ALA A 574 -2.86 -8.46 10.84
C ALA A 574 -2.94 -8.44 9.30
N ASN A 575 -1.79 -8.30 8.63
CA ASN A 575 -1.67 -8.43 7.19
C ASN A 575 -1.01 -9.76 6.76
N ASP A 576 -0.77 -10.72 7.67
CA ASP A 576 -0.04 -12.00 7.51
C ASP A 576 1.51 -11.91 7.48
N ALA A 577 2.11 -10.77 7.85
CA ALA A 577 3.57 -10.61 7.92
C ALA A 577 4.06 -10.69 9.38
N GLY A 578 4.79 -11.76 9.72
CA GLY A 578 5.33 -12.00 11.07
C GLY A 578 6.77 -11.52 11.31
N VAL A 579 7.32 -10.73 10.40
CA VAL A 579 8.70 -10.24 10.48
C VAL A 579 8.78 -9.05 11.43
N LYS A 580 9.54 -9.20 12.52
CA LYS A 580 9.82 -8.10 13.43
C LYS A 580 10.55 -6.97 12.68
N SER A 581 10.02 -5.77 12.81
CA SER A 581 10.41 -4.62 11.99
C SER A 581 10.63 -3.39 12.86
N SER A 582 11.40 -2.44 12.35
CA SER A 582 11.69 -1.18 13.00
C SER A 582 11.52 -0.01 12.02
N VAL A 583 11.18 1.17 12.52
CA VAL A 583 11.23 2.41 11.74
C VAL A 583 12.57 3.08 11.98
N LEU A 584 13.34 3.27 10.92
CA LEU A 584 14.64 3.91 10.94
C LEU A 584 14.53 5.34 10.40
N PHE A 585 14.96 6.32 11.21
CA PHE A 585 15.05 7.72 10.82
C PHE A 585 16.51 8.09 10.56
N LEU A 586 16.85 8.41 9.31
CA LEU A 586 18.20 8.74 8.86
C LEU A 586 18.23 10.14 8.24
N GLN A 587 19.32 10.87 8.43
CA GLN A 587 19.58 12.12 7.71
C GLN A 587 20.79 11.98 6.79
N LYS A 588 20.62 12.29 5.51
CA LYS A 588 21.70 12.19 4.50
C LYS A 588 22.84 13.14 4.83
N TRP A 589 24.07 12.62 4.88
CA TRP A 589 25.28 13.43 4.98
C TRP A 589 25.56 14.18 3.68
N SER A 590 26.28 15.30 3.77
CA SER A 590 26.84 15.92 2.59
C SER A 590 27.96 15.06 2.00
N PRO A 591 28.24 15.14 0.70
CA PRO A 591 29.34 14.40 0.08
C PRO A 591 30.69 14.61 0.79
N GLU A 592 30.96 15.83 1.27
CA GLU A 592 32.19 16.19 1.99
C GLU A 592 32.26 15.49 3.35
N LYS A 593 31.13 15.42 4.06
CA LYS A 593 31.05 14.74 5.35
C LYS A 593 31.22 13.22 5.18
N THR A 594 30.57 12.62 4.18
CA THR A 594 30.75 11.20 3.82
C THR A 594 32.23 10.89 3.52
N ALA A 595 32.89 11.72 2.70
CA ALA A 595 34.32 11.57 2.41
C ALA A 595 35.19 11.69 3.66
N THR A 596 34.86 12.61 4.56
CA THR A 596 35.55 12.78 5.85
C THR A 596 35.42 11.54 6.74
N ILE A 597 34.19 11.00 6.88
CA ILE A 597 33.91 9.80 7.67
C ILE A 597 34.70 8.61 7.12
N ARG A 598 34.66 8.40 5.80
CA ARG A 598 35.43 7.34 5.12
C ARG A 598 36.93 7.47 5.35
N ALA A 599 37.47 8.69 5.29
CA ALA A 599 38.89 8.94 5.56
C ALA A 599 39.27 8.63 7.02
N ILE A 600 38.40 8.95 7.98
CA ILE A 600 38.61 8.61 9.40
C ILE A 600 38.54 7.10 9.60
N LYS A 601 37.51 6.42 9.07
CA LYS A 601 37.39 4.95 9.12
C LYS A 601 38.63 4.27 8.53
N ALA A 602 39.11 4.73 7.37
CA ALA A 602 40.32 4.18 6.74
C ALA A 602 41.58 4.35 7.61
N LYS A 603 41.75 5.51 8.28
CA LYS A 603 42.85 5.74 9.23
C LYS A 603 42.75 4.86 10.47
N LEU A 604 41.54 4.67 11.00
CA LEU A 604 41.28 3.78 12.13
C LEU A 604 41.64 2.33 11.80
N GLN A 605 41.19 1.85 10.64
CA GLN A 605 41.54 0.53 10.13
C GLN A 605 43.06 0.36 10.02
N GLU A 606 43.77 1.34 9.47
CA GLU A 606 45.24 1.30 9.36
C GLU A 606 45.92 1.26 10.73
N ARG A 607 45.50 2.12 11.66
CA ARG A 607 46.04 2.18 13.02
C ARG A 607 45.84 0.85 13.76
N LEU A 608 44.62 0.31 13.74
CA LEU A 608 44.30 -0.94 14.45
C LEU A 608 44.95 -2.15 13.79
N TRP A 609 45.08 -2.16 12.46
CA TRP A 609 45.80 -3.22 11.76
C TRP A 609 47.27 -3.34 12.19
N GLN A 610 47.91 -2.25 12.63
CA GLN A 610 49.31 -2.26 13.06
C GLN A 610 49.51 -2.72 14.52
N VAL A 611 48.44 -2.83 15.31
CA VAL A 611 48.53 -3.27 16.71
C VAL A 611 48.97 -4.74 16.75
N PRO A 612 49.98 -5.11 17.56
CA PRO A 612 50.53 -6.47 17.58
C PRO A 612 49.50 -7.60 17.75
N GLN A 613 48.48 -7.40 18.61
CA GLN A 613 47.42 -8.37 18.88
C GLN A 613 46.29 -8.41 17.82
N HIS A 614 46.50 -7.78 16.67
CA HIS A 614 45.47 -7.65 15.62
C HIS A 614 46.00 -8.16 14.27
N GLY A 615 46.30 -7.25 13.32
CA GLY A 615 46.77 -7.62 11.98
C GLY A 615 48.00 -8.53 11.97
N PRO A 616 49.06 -8.26 12.76
CA PRO A 616 50.25 -9.11 12.82
C PRO A 616 49.96 -10.51 13.38
N GLU A 617 49.07 -10.63 14.37
CA GLU A 617 48.64 -11.91 14.92
C GLU A 617 47.87 -12.75 13.90
N ILE A 618 46.92 -12.15 13.17
CA ILE A 618 46.20 -12.83 12.08
C ILE A 618 47.19 -13.34 11.02
N ILE A 619 48.16 -12.51 10.61
CA ILE A 619 49.21 -12.89 9.65
C ILE A 619 50.07 -14.03 10.22
N ALA A 620 50.41 -13.98 11.51
CA ALA A 620 51.21 -15.01 12.17
C ALA A 620 50.48 -16.35 12.20
N LEU A 621 49.21 -16.37 12.62
CA LEU A 621 48.36 -17.57 12.66
C LEU A 621 48.17 -18.19 11.27
N GLU A 622 47.92 -17.38 10.25
CA GLU A 622 47.78 -17.88 8.86
C GLU A 622 49.09 -18.46 8.33
N LYS A 623 50.23 -17.83 8.63
CA LYS A 623 51.56 -18.37 8.27
C LYS A 623 51.88 -19.64 9.03
N GLU A 624 51.58 -19.69 10.32
CA GLU A 624 51.77 -20.86 11.19
C GLU A 624 50.93 -22.03 10.68
N LYS A 625 49.64 -21.81 10.43
CA LYS A 625 48.74 -22.78 9.78
C LYS A 625 49.32 -23.30 8.46
N ALA A 626 49.75 -22.42 7.56
CA ALA A 626 50.33 -22.82 6.28
C ALA A 626 51.64 -23.62 6.46
N ALA A 627 52.48 -23.24 7.42
CA ALA A 627 53.73 -23.93 7.73
C ALA A 627 53.48 -25.32 8.33
N VAL A 628 52.56 -25.44 9.29
CA VAL A 628 52.14 -26.70 9.92
C VAL A 628 51.55 -27.65 8.89
N LEU A 629 50.64 -27.17 8.03
CA LEU A 629 50.03 -27.98 6.98
C LEU A 629 51.05 -28.42 5.91
N LYS A 630 51.98 -27.55 5.51
CA LYS A 630 53.02 -27.86 4.53
C LYS A 630 54.09 -28.80 5.10
N GLY A 631 54.48 -28.57 6.36
CA GLY A 631 55.49 -29.33 7.10
C GLY A 631 54.96 -30.62 7.71
N ARG A 632 53.63 -30.77 7.80
CA ARG A 632 52.94 -31.89 8.47
C ARG A 632 53.35 -32.01 9.94
N THR A 633 53.66 -30.86 10.54
CA THR A 633 54.21 -30.77 11.89
C THR A 633 53.12 -31.10 12.91
N GLY A 634 53.38 -32.06 13.80
CA GLY A 634 52.40 -32.51 14.79
C GLY A 634 51.40 -33.56 14.29
N PHE A 635 51.57 -34.10 13.06
CA PHE A 635 50.86 -35.32 12.65
C PHE A 635 51.55 -36.55 13.23
N ASP A 636 50.78 -37.43 13.88
CA ASP A 636 51.28 -38.71 14.36
C ASP A 636 51.26 -39.74 13.23
N TYR A 637 52.42 -39.96 12.61
CA TYR A 637 52.55 -40.94 11.53
C TYR A 637 52.30 -42.38 11.98
N LYS A 638 52.44 -42.69 13.29
CA LYS A 638 52.20 -44.03 13.83
C LYS A 638 50.73 -44.31 14.09
N SER A 639 49.87 -43.29 14.03
CA SER A 639 48.42 -43.48 14.20
C SER A 639 47.76 -44.09 12.96
N ILE A 640 48.47 -44.20 11.82
CA ILE A 640 47.91 -44.72 10.57
C ILE A 640 47.60 -46.21 10.69
N ASN A 641 46.34 -46.59 10.54
CA ASN A 641 45.94 -47.98 10.44
C ASN A 641 46.02 -48.47 8.99
N TRP A 642 47.14 -49.09 8.62
CA TRP A 642 47.37 -49.61 7.27
C TRP A 642 46.47 -50.79 6.87
N GLU A 643 45.82 -51.45 7.82
CA GLU A 643 44.93 -52.59 7.57
C GLU A 643 43.48 -52.17 7.28
N SER A 644 43.16 -50.88 7.42
CA SER A 644 41.83 -50.34 7.11
C SER A 644 41.49 -50.47 5.61
N GLU A 645 40.25 -50.85 5.29
CA GLU A 645 39.76 -50.95 3.91
C GLU A 645 39.96 -49.66 3.10
N ASP A 646 39.84 -48.49 3.75
CA ASP A 646 40.00 -47.20 3.08
C ASP A 646 41.47 -46.81 2.87
N ASN A 647 42.36 -47.18 3.79
CA ASN A 647 43.80 -46.96 3.64
C ASN A 647 44.44 -47.96 2.66
N LEU A 648 43.90 -49.18 2.56
CA LEU A 648 44.27 -50.14 1.52
C LEU A 648 44.02 -49.58 0.12
N LYS A 649 42.95 -48.78 -0.08
CA LYS A 649 42.71 -48.07 -1.35
C LYS A 649 43.80 -47.06 -1.66
N ALA A 650 44.32 -46.36 -0.65
CA ALA A 650 45.42 -45.40 -0.82
C ALA A 650 46.73 -46.07 -1.29
N LEU A 651 46.88 -47.38 -1.06
CA LEU A 651 48.03 -48.20 -1.43
C LEU A 651 47.90 -48.92 -2.78
N GLN A 652 46.71 -48.93 -3.42
CA GLN A 652 46.41 -49.73 -4.63
C GLN A 652 47.33 -49.46 -5.82
N ASP A 653 47.87 -48.24 -5.92
CA ASP A 653 48.75 -47.82 -7.02
C ASP A 653 50.25 -48.15 -6.78
N LEU A 654 50.60 -48.78 -5.65
CA LEU A 654 51.98 -49.06 -5.26
C LEU A 654 52.37 -50.53 -5.41
N SER A 655 53.64 -50.78 -5.72
CA SER A 655 54.19 -52.14 -5.69
C SER A 655 54.26 -52.66 -4.24
N PRO A 656 54.11 -53.97 -4.00
CA PRO A 656 54.25 -54.54 -2.65
C PRO A 656 55.55 -54.15 -1.94
N THR A 657 56.63 -54.00 -2.70
CA THR A 657 57.95 -53.53 -2.22
C THR A 657 57.92 -52.07 -1.77
N ASP A 658 57.19 -51.20 -2.49
CA ASP A 658 57.03 -49.80 -2.11
C ASP A 658 56.14 -49.65 -0.86
N VAL A 659 55.08 -50.44 -0.75
CA VAL A 659 54.20 -50.46 0.43
C VAL A 659 54.98 -50.84 1.68
N ALA A 660 55.74 -51.95 1.63
CA ALA A 660 56.57 -52.39 2.75
C ALA A 660 57.63 -51.35 3.13
N ARG A 661 58.17 -50.61 2.15
CA ARG A 661 59.14 -49.54 2.38
C ARG A 661 58.48 -48.34 3.09
N VAL A 662 57.31 -47.89 2.67
CA VAL A 662 56.61 -46.75 3.30
C VAL A 662 56.22 -47.07 4.74
N ILE A 663 55.64 -48.25 4.98
CA ILE A 663 55.25 -48.71 6.31
C ILE A 663 56.49 -48.85 7.20
N GLY A 664 57.55 -49.50 6.71
CA GLY A 664 58.79 -49.68 7.47
C GLY A 664 59.49 -48.37 7.84
N LEU A 665 59.48 -47.37 6.96
CA LEU A 665 60.05 -46.03 7.24
C LEU A 665 59.29 -45.29 8.35
N ILE A 666 57.98 -45.54 8.48
CA ILE A 666 57.10 -44.93 9.48
C ILE A 666 57.20 -45.66 10.83
N GLU A 667 57.32 -46.99 10.82
CA GLU A 667 57.49 -47.78 12.05
C GLU A 667 58.83 -47.49 12.76
N HIS A 668 59.88 -47.19 12.00
CA HIS A 668 61.24 -46.94 12.52
C HIS A 668 61.52 -45.46 12.86
N THR A 669 60.52 -44.58 12.78
CA THR A 669 60.70 -43.16 13.13
C THR A 669 60.53 -42.91 14.63
N GLU A 670 61.43 -42.14 15.24
CA GLU A 670 61.28 -41.68 16.62
C GLU A 670 60.08 -40.72 16.76
N ASN A 671 59.41 -40.71 17.91
CA ASN A 671 58.14 -39.97 18.11
C ASN A 671 58.24 -38.45 17.86
N ASP A 672 59.44 -37.87 17.92
CA ASP A 672 59.65 -36.42 17.88
C ASP A 672 60.21 -35.89 16.54
N SER A 673 60.25 -36.70 15.48
CA SER A 673 60.77 -36.24 14.16
C SER A 673 60.01 -36.83 12.96
N PRO A 674 59.66 -36.02 11.94
CA PRO A 674 58.97 -36.52 10.75
C PRO A 674 59.82 -37.56 10.01
N PRO A 675 59.23 -38.65 9.50
CA PRO A 675 59.96 -39.62 8.70
C PRO A 675 60.50 -38.97 7.42
N LEU A 676 61.74 -39.33 7.05
CA LEU A 676 62.38 -38.93 5.79
C LEU A 676 61.71 -39.66 4.62
N LEU A 677 60.52 -39.18 4.25
CA LEU A 677 59.72 -39.70 3.14
C LEU A 677 60.04 -38.95 1.85
N SER A 678 60.07 -39.69 0.73
CA SER A 678 60.11 -39.06 -0.58
C SER A 678 58.80 -38.31 -0.87
N VAL A 679 58.81 -37.39 -1.84
CA VAL A 679 57.59 -36.69 -2.28
C VAL A 679 56.50 -37.67 -2.74
N LYS A 680 56.89 -38.83 -3.30
CA LYS A 680 55.96 -39.88 -3.73
C LYS A 680 55.29 -40.56 -2.53
N ASP A 681 56.04 -40.83 -1.48
CA ASP A 681 55.55 -41.53 -0.28
C ASP A 681 54.71 -40.63 0.60
N LEU A 682 55.04 -39.33 0.67
CA LEU A 682 54.21 -38.33 1.34
C LEU A 682 52.80 -38.27 0.75
N LYS A 683 52.66 -38.40 -0.58
CA LYS A 683 51.33 -38.44 -1.21
C LYS A 683 50.50 -39.66 -0.82
N VAL A 684 51.14 -40.76 -0.43
CA VAL A 684 50.46 -41.96 0.07
C VAL A 684 49.90 -41.67 1.45
N VAL A 685 50.72 -41.10 2.34
CA VAL A 685 50.30 -40.65 3.67
C VAL A 685 49.16 -39.63 3.57
N GLU A 686 49.23 -38.67 2.65
CA GLU A 686 48.18 -37.65 2.44
C GLU A 686 46.82 -38.21 2.01
N ARG A 687 46.78 -39.45 1.49
CA ARG A 687 45.54 -40.14 1.09
C ARG A 687 44.91 -40.95 2.23
N THR A 688 45.66 -41.19 3.31
CA THR A 688 45.17 -41.93 4.48
C THR A 688 44.08 -41.16 5.20
N GLU A 689 43.18 -41.88 5.85
CA GLU A 689 42.05 -41.29 6.55
C GLU A 689 42.50 -40.46 7.76
N GLU A 690 43.49 -40.94 8.50
CA GLU A 690 44.06 -40.27 9.66
C GLU A 690 44.69 -38.94 9.29
N PHE A 691 45.41 -38.87 8.15
CA PHE A 691 45.98 -37.62 7.68
C PHE A 691 44.90 -36.63 7.22
N LYS A 692 43.87 -37.10 6.52
CA LYS A 692 42.73 -36.24 6.14
C LYS A 692 42.04 -35.67 7.37
N GLN A 693 41.79 -36.51 8.37
CA GLN A 693 41.17 -36.11 9.62
C GLN A 693 42.05 -35.10 10.39
N TRP A 694 43.34 -35.39 10.57
CA TRP A 694 44.30 -34.46 11.17
C TRP A 694 44.34 -33.11 10.44
N LYS A 695 44.33 -33.12 9.10
CA LYS A 695 44.31 -31.91 8.30
C LYS A 695 43.04 -31.11 8.52
N ILE A 696 41.88 -31.77 8.62
CA ILE A 696 40.60 -31.14 8.94
C ILE A 696 40.67 -30.53 10.34
N ASP A 697 41.04 -31.30 11.35
CA ASP A 697 41.07 -30.86 12.75
C ASP A 697 42.04 -29.70 12.97
N THR A 698 43.26 -29.81 12.42
CA THR A 698 44.26 -28.75 12.47
C THR A 698 43.77 -27.50 11.76
N THR A 699 43.17 -27.64 10.57
CA THR A 699 42.61 -26.49 9.83
C THR A 699 41.51 -25.81 10.63
N SER A 700 40.62 -26.58 11.26
CA SER A 700 39.54 -26.07 12.10
C SER A 700 40.07 -25.34 13.33
N ALA A 701 41.02 -25.91 14.05
CA ALA A 701 41.61 -25.28 15.25
C ALA A 701 42.31 -23.94 14.93
N TYR A 702 43.03 -23.85 13.81
CA TYR A 702 43.60 -22.57 13.37
C TYR A 702 42.53 -21.60 12.89
N ASN A 703 41.50 -22.06 12.17
CA ASN A 703 40.41 -21.20 11.73
C ASN A 703 39.65 -20.59 12.92
N GLU A 704 39.45 -21.34 13.99
CA GLU A 704 38.84 -20.84 15.24
C GLU A 704 39.68 -19.70 15.84
N ARG A 705 40.98 -19.94 16.07
CA ARG A 705 41.91 -18.91 16.57
C ARG A 705 41.98 -17.67 15.67
N ILE A 706 41.97 -17.85 14.35
CA ILE A 706 41.94 -16.75 13.38
C ILE A 706 40.62 -15.99 13.47
N THR A 707 39.51 -16.69 13.67
CA THR A 707 38.19 -16.07 13.83
C THR A 707 38.15 -15.21 15.09
N ASP A 708 38.63 -15.73 16.22
CA ASP A 708 38.71 -14.98 17.48
C ASP A 708 39.56 -13.70 17.35
N ALA A 709 40.72 -13.80 16.69
CA ALA A 709 41.58 -12.63 16.44
C ALA A 709 40.90 -11.59 15.51
N ARG A 710 40.10 -12.06 14.54
CA ARG A 710 39.34 -11.19 13.64
C ARG A 710 38.17 -10.52 14.36
N GLU A 711 37.46 -11.23 15.22
CA GLU A 711 36.37 -10.67 16.04
C GLU A 711 36.93 -9.63 17.01
N THR A 712 38.03 -9.92 17.70
CA THR A 712 38.70 -8.97 18.60
C THR A 712 39.10 -7.67 17.89
N LEU A 713 39.65 -7.77 16.68
CA LEU A 713 40.00 -6.60 15.86
C LEU A 713 38.75 -5.84 15.39
N GLN A 714 37.69 -6.56 15.03
CA GLN A 714 36.43 -5.95 14.59
C GLN A 714 35.75 -5.20 15.75
N ASP A 715 35.73 -5.76 16.96
CA ASP A 715 35.19 -5.12 18.16
C ASP A 715 35.98 -3.86 18.52
N ALA A 716 37.32 -3.93 18.49
CA ALA A 716 38.18 -2.77 18.70
C ALA A 716 37.94 -1.67 17.66
N TYR A 717 37.70 -2.06 16.40
CA TYR A 717 37.34 -1.14 15.33
C TYR A 717 35.98 -0.48 15.56
N GLN A 718 34.95 -1.25 15.91
CA GLN A 718 33.62 -0.71 16.20
C GLN A 718 33.65 0.24 17.40
N ALA A 719 34.37 -0.11 18.47
CA ALA A 719 34.55 0.76 19.63
C ALA A 719 35.25 2.09 19.26
N ALA A 720 36.27 2.04 18.41
CA ALA A 720 36.98 3.23 17.93
C ALA A 720 36.10 4.10 17.01
N VAL A 721 35.31 3.49 16.12
CA VAL A 721 34.34 4.20 15.28
C VAL A 721 33.28 4.89 16.14
N ALA A 722 32.73 4.19 17.14
CA ALA A 722 31.74 4.77 18.04
C ALA A 722 32.30 6.01 18.77
N ALA A 723 33.54 5.93 19.27
CA ALA A 723 34.19 7.03 19.97
C ALA A 723 34.53 8.23 19.06
N ASP A 724 35.05 7.98 17.86
CA ASP A 724 35.60 9.05 16.99
C ASP A 724 34.56 9.63 16.01
N LEU A 725 33.48 8.91 15.70
CA LEU A 725 32.51 9.28 14.65
C LEU A 725 31.06 9.35 15.11
N MET A 726 30.68 8.70 16.21
CA MET A 726 29.30 8.64 16.69
C MET A 726 29.06 9.37 18.01
N ASP A 727 29.81 10.44 18.28
CA ASP A 727 29.56 11.31 19.42
C ASP A 727 28.37 12.26 19.15
N TYR A 728 27.19 11.68 18.93
CA TYR A 728 25.93 12.39 18.83
C TYR A 728 24.79 11.53 19.40
N PRO A 729 23.77 12.16 20.01
CA PRO A 729 22.67 11.39 20.58
C PRO A 729 21.83 10.76 19.46
N ILE A 730 21.36 9.54 19.72
CA ILE A 730 20.40 8.78 18.89
C ILE A 730 19.18 8.49 19.75
N PHE A 731 17.98 8.77 19.23
CA PHE A 731 16.74 8.43 19.93
C PHE A 731 16.37 6.97 19.68
N MET A 732 16.23 6.17 20.75
CA MET A 732 15.80 4.78 20.63
C MET A 732 14.55 4.52 21.45
N ALA A 733 13.58 3.84 20.86
CA ALA A 733 12.39 3.39 21.55
C ALA A 733 11.99 1.98 21.11
N ILE A 734 11.39 1.24 22.03
CA ILE A 734 10.76 -0.05 21.76
C ILE A 734 9.30 0.12 22.10
N THR A 735 8.43 -0.24 21.16
CA THR A 735 6.98 -0.22 21.35
C THR A 735 6.45 -1.64 21.38
N GLU A 736 5.58 -1.92 22.34
CA GLU A 736 4.88 -3.20 22.47
C GLU A 736 3.44 -3.11 21.94
N GLN A 737 2.82 -1.94 22.05
CA GLN A 737 1.42 -1.71 21.69
C GLN A 737 1.27 -0.51 20.76
N ILE A 738 0.76 -0.76 19.56
CA ILE A 738 0.64 0.24 18.49
C ILE A 738 -0.82 0.54 18.13
N GLY A 739 -1.75 0.41 19.07
CA GLY A 739 -3.18 0.71 18.85
C GLY A 739 -4.02 -0.40 18.21
N TYR A 740 -3.43 -1.53 17.79
CA TYR A 740 -4.15 -2.74 17.40
C TYR A 740 -3.51 -4.04 17.92
N ASP A 741 -4.32 -5.09 18.06
CA ASP A 741 -3.86 -6.46 18.32
C ASP A 741 -3.40 -7.19 17.03
N ALA A 742 -2.87 -8.40 17.20
CA ALA A 742 -2.40 -9.26 16.10
C ALA A 742 -3.46 -9.59 15.03
N VAL A 743 -4.76 -9.42 15.35
CA VAL A 743 -5.90 -9.69 14.47
C VAL A 743 -6.43 -8.37 13.87
N GLY A 744 -5.76 -7.24 14.13
CA GLY A 744 -6.13 -5.92 13.63
C GLY A 744 -7.32 -5.28 14.36
N ARG A 745 -7.65 -5.71 15.59
CA ARG A 745 -8.69 -5.10 16.42
C ARG A 745 -8.13 -3.97 17.25
N LYS A 746 -8.86 -2.85 17.31
CA LYS A 746 -8.38 -1.64 17.99
C LYS A 746 -8.24 -1.89 19.48
N ILE A 747 -7.10 -1.51 20.03
CA ILE A 747 -6.84 -1.48 21.47
C ILE A 747 -6.71 -0.03 21.93
N GLU A 748 -6.98 0.24 23.20
CA GLU A 748 -6.96 1.60 23.75
C GLU A 748 -5.55 2.19 23.84
N VAL A 749 -4.53 1.34 23.98
CA VAL A 749 -3.15 1.76 24.21
C VAL A 749 -2.39 1.84 22.88
N ASN A 750 -1.80 3.00 22.62
CA ASN A 750 -0.92 3.24 21.48
C ASN A 750 0.33 3.99 21.94
N GLU A 751 1.42 3.27 22.18
CA GLU A 751 2.68 3.83 22.67
C GLU A 751 3.36 4.75 21.65
N LEU A 752 3.02 4.64 20.35
CA LEU A 752 3.54 5.53 19.31
C LEU A 752 3.09 6.99 19.51
N GLU A 753 2.01 7.25 20.25
CA GLU A 753 1.62 8.61 20.61
C GLU A 753 2.69 9.24 21.50
N GLN A 754 2.96 8.64 22.65
CA GLN A 754 3.97 9.12 23.61
C GLN A 754 5.38 9.13 23.01
N VAL A 755 5.77 8.05 22.32
CA VAL A 755 7.10 7.96 21.68
C VAL A 755 7.26 9.08 20.65
N GLY A 756 6.21 9.42 19.92
CA GLY A 756 6.32 10.47 18.92
C GLY A 756 6.35 11.88 19.48
N GLU A 757 5.71 12.16 20.61
CA GLU A 757 5.87 13.46 21.30
C GLU A 757 7.33 13.70 21.71
N GLU A 758 7.98 12.68 22.27
CA GLU A 758 9.39 12.76 22.67
C GLU A 758 10.33 12.79 21.46
N LEU A 759 10.04 12.03 20.40
CA LEU A 759 10.81 12.07 19.15
C LEU A 759 10.69 13.44 18.44
N GLU A 760 9.51 14.06 18.43
CA GLU A 760 9.32 15.42 17.89
C GLU A 760 10.17 16.44 18.64
N ARG A 761 10.15 16.39 19.97
CA ARG A 761 11.00 17.24 20.82
C ARG A 761 12.47 17.01 20.50
N PHE A 762 12.89 15.76 20.42
CA PHE A 762 14.26 15.40 20.08
C PHE A 762 14.67 15.93 18.70
N ILE A 763 13.87 15.71 17.65
CA ILE A 763 14.15 16.19 16.30
C ILE A 763 14.25 17.72 16.28
N ALA A 764 13.33 18.43 16.95
CA ALA A 764 13.35 19.88 17.04
C ALA A 764 14.62 20.40 17.73
N GLU A 765 15.04 19.78 18.83
CA GLU A 765 16.28 20.14 19.54
C GLU A 765 17.53 19.89 18.68
N GLN A 766 17.58 18.78 17.94
CA GLN A 766 18.70 18.48 17.05
C GLN A 766 18.77 19.45 15.86
N MET A 767 17.61 19.88 15.34
CA MET A 767 17.55 20.88 14.28
C MET A 767 17.96 22.27 14.78
N ALA A 768 17.54 22.69 15.98
CA ALA A 768 17.91 23.98 16.55
C ALA A 768 19.42 24.10 16.84
N LYS A 769 20.07 23.02 17.29
CA LYS A 769 21.53 22.98 17.49
C LYS A 769 22.31 23.18 16.18
N ARG A 770 21.68 22.96 15.03
CA ARG A 770 22.28 23.04 13.70
C ARG A 770 22.54 24.49 13.25
N ASP A 771 21.70 25.44 13.68
CA ASP A 771 21.88 26.89 13.39
C ASP A 771 23.10 27.49 14.11
N HIS A 772 23.74 26.76 15.02
CA HIS A 772 24.99 27.15 15.67
C HIS A 772 26.22 26.38 15.21
N PHE A 773 26.07 25.36 14.35
CA PHE A 773 27.18 24.52 13.90
C PHE A 773 27.61 24.80 12.44
N PHE A 774 26.81 25.56 11.70
CA PHE A 774 27.11 26.02 10.34
C PHE A 774 27.20 27.56 10.21
N ALA A 775 27.28 28.28 11.34
CA ALA A 775 27.58 29.71 11.38
C ALA A 775 29.09 29.97 11.48
#